data_AF-N9QQL6-F1
#
_entry.id   AF-N9QQL6-F1
#
_cell.length_a   1.000
_cell.length_b   1.000
_cell.length_c   1.000
_cell.angle_alpha   90.00
_cell.angle_beta   90.00
_cell.angle_gamma   90.00
#
_symmetry.space_group_name_H-M   'P 1'
#
loop_
_entity.id
_entity.type
_entity.pdbx_description
1 polymer ?
#
loop_
_entity_poly.entity_id
_entity_poly.type
_entity_poly.pdbx_seq_one_letter_code
_entity_poly.pdbx_strand_id
1 'polypeptide(L)'
;MKDQITPGMHSKFNLSRFKAAEKSILNRMKDHWYLTSSGDRSKISASVYDYFLVKPTSFFTEQFNLDREIVCVFSPYEKFEPRTLDAVNHIADTLGNKSRLESICLILISKDDEIEEKVKKFYGNDPDKKIIIPFSYSEIYKSEGNDLYQDKLRRLFYSKDLFAFNSPLKKDLQFFGRSQLVTELIQKHNASEHTSIFGLRKSGKTSVVYAVQRKLDLENKKYISLDCESPSIHGLRWNHLLLKIISAYKKLKNSNLRIDQEKYNGLECATQFKEDFLKIYNSTKLEKVLIVFDEIERITPYTASSEHWKNGNDFILFWQTLRSVYQEHNYLYTYMLVGTNPNSVEKSHFFEHDNPIYASISIHYLPSFTFEQVKEMVNTLGNLMGLYFDAEICVKLKNDCGGHPFLIRQICSFIHKKLNGKRPIVIDKVSYNQAIADYKSTLYEYFDMMLNVLGTWYPDEYELLISLALGDKDTFDFYAQEIPSYVDHLIKFGLIERSQFGEYSLNLESLDEYLKEKNKFKKLVLSDEDKQQEISLRRNRLEKKLREISCNVLKIIHGKKGLEKIFSALPEKRREVLKSHTLESILHPTKSPLFFLELMNLISREWASFSNIFENLDKNRFTIMMNDINGLRVDAHAKEVDKHDFEQIRLHFEKFEKTLDY
;
A
#
# COMPACT_ATOMS: atom_id res chain seq x y z
N MET A 1 37.18 10.89 -1.47
CA MET A 1 37.46 10.88 -0.03
C MET A 1 36.38 11.73 0.65
N LYS A 2 35.56 11.17 1.53
CA LYS A 2 34.63 11.97 2.35
C LYS A 2 35.49 12.70 3.40
N ASP A 3 35.34 14.02 3.53
CA ASP A 3 35.99 14.80 4.59
C ASP A 3 35.67 14.17 5.96
N GLN A 4 36.69 13.76 6.71
CA GLN A 4 36.50 13.22 8.06
C GLN A 4 36.07 14.36 8.98
N ILE A 5 34.89 14.23 9.58
CA ILE A 5 34.35 15.20 10.54
C ILE A 5 34.85 14.80 11.93
N THR A 6 35.73 15.61 12.48
CA THR A 6 36.28 15.43 13.83
C THR A 6 35.43 16.17 14.88
N PRO A 7 35.44 15.73 16.15
CA PRO A 7 34.82 16.48 17.23
C PRO A 7 35.36 17.92 17.32
N GLY A 8 34.54 18.85 17.78
CA GLY A 8 34.95 20.22 17.99
C GLY A 8 33.80 21.22 17.91
N MET A 9 34.15 22.49 17.72
CA MET A 9 33.20 23.59 17.66
C MET A 9 33.58 24.55 16.55
N HIS A 10 32.62 24.92 15.72
CA HIS A 10 32.82 25.86 14.64
C HIS A 10 33.22 27.24 15.17
N SER A 11 34.14 27.94 14.50
CA SER A 11 34.71 29.21 14.96
C SER A 11 33.66 30.31 15.21
N LYS A 12 32.57 30.29 14.45
CA LYS A 12 31.43 31.23 14.58
C LYS A 12 30.38 30.80 15.60
N PHE A 13 30.58 29.70 16.34
CA PHE A 13 29.60 29.24 17.32
C PHE A 13 29.56 30.18 18.53
N ASN A 14 28.44 30.87 18.74
CA ASN A 14 28.34 31.88 19.79
C ASN A 14 27.98 31.26 21.15
N LEU A 15 29.00 30.90 21.94
CA LEU A 15 28.83 30.37 23.31
C LEU A 15 28.20 31.37 24.28
N SER A 16 28.33 32.67 24.04
CA SER A 16 27.87 33.70 25.00
C SER A 16 26.35 33.71 25.21
N ARG A 17 25.59 33.16 24.26
CA ARG A 17 24.11 33.10 24.32
C ARG A 17 23.59 32.15 25.41
N PHE A 18 24.34 31.11 25.73
CA PHE A 18 23.94 30.02 26.61
C PHE A 18 24.24 30.33 28.07
N LYS A 19 23.45 29.75 28.99
CA LYS A 19 23.66 29.88 30.44
C LYS A 19 24.90 29.10 30.89
N ALA A 20 25.39 29.36 32.10
CA ALA A 20 26.60 28.72 32.63
C ALA A 20 26.54 27.18 32.59
N ALA A 21 25.40 26.59 33.02
CA ALA A 21 25.19 25.14 32.96
C ALA A 21 25.20 24.60 31.51
N GLU A 22 24.48 25.26 30.61
CA GLU A 22 24.42 24.89 29.18
C GLU A 22 25.80 25.00 28.51
N LYS A 23 26.59 26.03 28.83
CA LYS A 23 27.98 26.15 28.36
C LYS A 23 28.84 24.96 28.80
N SER A 24 28.66 24.48 30.03
CA SER A 24 29.37 23.31 30.53
C SER A 24 28.98 22.05 29.74
N ILE A 25 27.71 21.89 29.39
CA ILE A 25 27.23 20.78 28.56
C ILE A 25 27.79 20.87 27.14
N LEU A 26 27.74 22.05 26.51
CA LEU A 26 28.29 22.27 25.17
C LEU A 26 29.79 21.95 25.12
N ASN A 27 30.52 22.28 26.19
CA ASN A 27 31.93 21.93 26.32
C ASN A 27 32.20 20.44 26.43
N ARG A 28 31.28 19.64 27.00
CA ARG A 28 31.38 18.17 26.99
C ARG A 28 30.98 17.61 25.64
N MET A 29 29.88 18.12 25.06
CA MET A 29 29.39 17.63 23.77
C MET A 29 30.39 17.83 22.63
N LYS A 30 31.21 18.89 22.65
CA LYS A 30 32.22 19.14 21.61
C LYS A 30 33.31 18.07 21.54
N ASP A 31 33.49 17.29 22.61
CA ASP A 31 34.47 16.20 22.65
C ASP A 31 33.97 14.97 21.86
N HIS A 32 32.66 14.91 21.59
CA HIS A 32 32.00 13.78 20.89
C HIS A 32 31.37 14.19 19.55
N TRP A 33 30.90 15.43 19.45
CA TRP A 33 30.15 15.99 18.32
C TRP A 33 30.86 17.20 17.73
N TYR A 34 30.57 17.54 16.48
CA TYR A 34 30.99 18.81 15.90
C TYR A 34 29.88 19.86 16.00
N LEU A 35 30.02 20.87 16.86
CA LEU A 35 29.01 21.92 17.03
C LEU A 35 29.08 22.93 15.88
N THR A 36 28.06 22.98 15.03
CA THR A 36 28.09 23.75 13.78
C THR A 36 27.49 25.15 13.90
N SER A 37 26.34 25.26 14.57
CA SER A 37 25.61 26.52 14.70
C SER A 37 25.03 26.67 16.09
N SER A 38 25.16 27.87 16.66
CA SER A 38 24.54 28.18 17.95
C SER A 38 23.02 28.27 17.88
N GLY A 39 22.37 28.24 16.71
CA GLY A 39 20.91 28.29 16.56
C GLY A 39 20.29 29.61 17.01
N ASP A 40 19.08 29.58 17.58
CA ASP A 40 18.36 30.74 18.16
C ASP A 40 17.54 30.36 19.42
N ARG A 41 16.87 31.36 20.02
CA ARG A 41 15.86 31.15 21.07
C ARG A 41 14.46 31.02 20.47
N SER A 42 13.73 30.01 20.91
CA SER A 42 12.31 29.84 20.59
C SER A 42 11.47 30.14 21.83
N LYS A 43 10.47 31.01 21.68
CA LYS A 43 9.53 31.35 22.74
C LYS A 43 8.18 30.72 22.43
N ILE A 44 7.68 29.90 23.35
CA ILE A 44 6.32 29.34 23.27
C ILE A 44 5.57 29.71 24.53
N SER A 45 4.52 30.51 24.36
CA SER A 45 3.76 31.12 25.45
C SER A 45 4.71 31.85 26.43
N ALA A 46 4.80 31.39 27.68
CA ALA A 46 5.68 31.96 28.71
C ALA A 46 7.04 31.25 28.83
N SER A 47 7.29 30.18 28.06
CA SER A 47 8.51 29.37 28.12
C SER A 47 9.51 29.74 27.02
N VAL A 48 10.80 29.61 27.32
CA VAL A 48 11.90 29.93 26.41
C VAL A 48 12.83 28.73 26.32
N TYR A 49 13.10 28.30 25.10
CA TYR A 49 13.95 27.16 24.77
C TYR A 49 15.09 27.62 23.86
N ASP A 50 16.31 27.29 24.24
CA ASP A 50 17.50 27.51 23.41
C ASP A 50 17.75 26.26 22.55
N TYR A 51 18.00 26.43 21.26
CA TYR A 51 18.41 25.32 20.39
C TYR A 51 19.73 25.62 19.69
N PHE A 52 20.43 24.57 19.27
CA PHE A 52 21.68 24.60 18.52
C PHE A 52 21.76 23.40 17.57
N LEU A 53 22.76 23.39 16.68
CA LEU A 53 22.98 22.33 15.70
C LEU A 53 24.32 21.63 15.94
N VAL A 54 24.32 20.31 15.80
CA VAL A 54 25.53 19.48 15.84
C VAL A 54 25.63 18.63 14.59
N LYS A 55 26.83 18.34 14.13
CA LYS A 55 27.08 17.37 13.07
C LYS A 55 27.68 16.10 13.69
N PRO A 56 27.17 14.91 13.34
CA PRO A 56 27.77 13.64 13.72
C PRO A 56 29.23 13.57 13.25
N THR A 57 30.10 13.05 14.10
CA THR A 57 31.49 12.75 13.74
C THR A 57 31.53 11.46 12.93
N SER A 58 32.66 11.17 12.27
CA SER A 58 32.82 9.93 11.47
C SER A 58 32.43 8.66 12.23
N PHE A 59 32.72 8.62 13.54
CA PHE A 59 32.30 7.53 14.44
C PHE A 59 30.77 7.31 14.44
N PHE A 60 29.98 8.37 14.64
CA PHE A 60 28.51 8.27 14.66
C PHE A 60 27.94 8.11 13.25
N THR A 61 28.56 8.71 12.23
CA THR A 61 28.15 8.55 10.83
C THR A 61 28.31 7.11 10.36
N GLU A 62 29.40 6.43 10.70
CA GLU A 62 29.60 5.03 10.30
C GLU A 62 28.63 4.08 11.01
N GLN A 63 28.31 4.33 12.29
CA GLN A 63 27.46 3.44 13.08
C GLN A 63 25.96 3.62 12.82
N PHE A 64 25.50 4.86 12.62
CA PHE A 64 24.08 5.18 12.53
C PHE A 64 23.69 5.77 11.16
N ASN A 65 24.62 5.93 10.23
CA ASN A 65 24.43 6.56 8.93
C ASN A 65 23.81 7.98 9.02
N LEU A 66 24.15 8.71 10.09
CA LEU A 66 23.75 10.10 10.30
C LEU A 66 24.85 11.01 9.71
N ASP A 67 24.56 11.71 8.62
CA ASP A 67 25.51 12.58 7.91
C ASP A 67 25.08 14.07 7.88
N ARG A 68 23.85 14.36 8.31
CA ARG A 68 23.27 15.71 8.39
C ARG A 68 23.34 16.30 9.80
N GLU A 69 23.08 17.61 9.91
CA GLU A 69 23.12 18.32 11.19
C GLU A 69 21.90 17.99 12.08
N ILE A 70 22.11 17.49 13.28
CA ILE A 70 21.06 17.18 14.26
C ILE A 70 20.69 18.44 15.05
N VAL A 71 19.39 18.68 15.20
CA VAL A 71 18.85 19.74 16.06
C VAL A 71 18.91 19.30 17.51
N CYS A 72 19.52 20.13 18.35
CA CYS A 72 19.60 19.95 19.80
C CYS A 72 18.81 21.05 20.51
N VAL A 73 17.93 20.70 21.44
CA VAL A 73 17.08 21.64 22.18
C VAL A 73 17.34 21.51 23.68
N PHE A 74 17.59 22.64 24.34
CA PHE A 74 17.69 22.70 25.80
C PHE A 74 16.32 22.94 26.44
N SER A 75 15.99 22.14 27.44
CA SER A 75 14.90 22.37 28.40
C SER A 75 15.50 22.72 29.77
N PRO A 76 15.60 24.01 30.12
CA PRO A 76 16.29 24.47 31.33
C PRO A 76 15.43 24.35 32.61
N TYR A 77 14.31 23.63 32.55
CA TYR A 77 13.32 23.53 33.62
C TYR A 77 13.56 22.28 34.48
N GLU A 78 13.46 22.43 35.81
CA GLU A 78 13.69 21.35 36.78
C GLU A 78 12.71 20.18 36.61
N LYS A 79 11.50 20.47 36.10
CA LYS A 79 10.51 19.45 35.74
C LYS A 79 10.13 19.59 34.28
N PHE A 80 10.13 18.46 33.58
CA PHE A 80 9.66 18.34 32.22
C PHE A 80 8.14 18.40 32.17
N GLU A 81 7.62 19.19 31.24
CA GLU A 81 6.19 19.34 31.01
C GLU A 81 5.86 19.04 29.54
N PRO A 82 4.66 18.51 29.23
CA PRO A 82 4.28 18.14 27.86
C PRO A 82 4.45 19.26 26.83
N ARG A 83 4.25 20.53 27.22
CA ARG A 83 4.46 21.71 26.34
C ARG A 83 5.88 21.84 25.78
N THR A 84 6.88 21.21 26.41
CA THR A 84 8.24 21.15 25.88
C THR A 84 8.28 20.37 24.57
N LEU A 85 7.43 19.35 24.40
CA LEU A 85 7.31 18.60 23.14
C LEU A 85 6.75 19.47 22.02
N ASP A 86 5.79 20.35 22.32
CA ASP A 86 5.26 21.32 21.34
C ASP A 86 6.37 22.28 20.89
N ALA A 87 7.23 22.71 21.82
CA ALA A 87 8.37 23.55 21.50
C ALA A 87 9.42 22.85 20.65
N VAL A 88 9.76 21.62 20.99
CA VAL A 88 10.65 20.78 20.20
C VAL A 88 10.11 20.59 18.78
N ASN A 89 8.83 20.25 18.63
CA ASN A 89 8.20 20.06 17.32
C ASN A 89 8.16 21.37 16.53
N HIS A 90 7.77 22.49 17.15
CA HIS A 90 7.76 23.80 16.50
C HIS A 90 9.15 24.21 16.00
N ILE A 91 10.20 24.02 16.81
CA ILE A 91 11.59 24.29 16.39
C ILE A 91 11.97 23.38 15.23
N ALA A 92 11.66 22.09 15.33
CA ALA A 92 11.97 21.11 14.30
C ALA A 92 11.24 21.39 12.98
N ASP A 93 10.01 21.91 13.01
CA ASP A 93 9.21 22.26 11.84
C ASP A 93 9.67 23.60 11.22
N THR A 94 9.95 24.60 12.06
CA THR A 94 10.50 25.90 11.61
C THR A 94 11.84 25.71 10.90
N LEU A 95 12.66 24.79 11.41
CA LEU A 95 13.96 24.45 10.83
C LEU A 95 13.86 23.39 9.73
N GLY A 96 12.78 22.60 9.72
CA GLY A 96 12.58 21.39 8.91
C GLY A 96 12.60 21.62 7.40
N ASN A 97 12.46 22.88 6.97
CA ASN A 97 12.54 23.30 5.57
C ASN A 97 13.98 23.39 5.02
N LYS A 98 15.00 23.03 5.82
CA LYS A 98 16.41 23.06 5.39
C LYS A 98 16.93 21.64 5.16
N SER A 99 17.27 21.32 3.90
CA SER A 99 17.83 20.02 3.48
C SER A 99 19.12 19.58 4.22
N ARG A 100 19.80 20.51 4.90
CA ARG A 100 21.03 20.26 5.67
C ARG A 100 20.82 19.56 7.02
N LEU A 101 19.59 19.55 7.53
CA LEU A 101 19.30 19.02 8.86
C LEU A 101 18.94 17.54 8.82
N GLU A 102 19.31 16.85 9.89
CA GLU A 102 18.90 15.49 10.14
C GLU A 102 17.40 15.47 10.39
N SER A 103 16.78 14.56 9.67
CA SER A 103 15.36 14.53 9.55
C SER A 103 14.79 13.58 10.61
N ILE A 104 15.52 12.49 10.92
CA ILE A 104 14.97 11.31 11.59
C ILE A 104 14.95 11.46 13.11
N CYS A 105 15.91 12.21 13.64
CA CYS A 105 16.07 12.36 15.08
C CYS A 105 16.34 13.82 15.48
N LEU A 106 16.16 14.09 16.77
CA LEU A 106 16.56 15.32 17.43
C LEU A 106 17.04 14.99 18.84
N ILE A 107 17.89 15.84 19.40
CA ILE A 107 18.40 15.69 20.76
C ILE A 107 17.67 16.66 21.67
N LEU A 108 17.08 16.16 22.76
CA LEU A 108 16.47 16.97 23.81
C LEU A 108 17.32 16.87 25.06
N ILE A 109 17.84 17.99 25.54
CA ILE A 109 18.70 18.05 26.72
C ILE A 109 17.96 18.77 27.84
N SER A 110 17.56 18.02 28.88
CA SER A 110 16.70 18.50 29.95
C SER A 110 17.43 18.54 31.29
N LYS A 111 17.06 19.47 32.18
CA LYS A 111 17.49 19.41 33.58
C LYS A 111 16.81 18.31 34.38
N ASP A 112 15.64 17.87 33.96
CA ASP A 112 14.88 16.79 34.60
C ASP A 112 15.60 15.45 34.38
N ASP A 113 16.01 14.79 35.46
CA ASP A 113 16.73 13.50 35.41
C ASP A 113 15.85 12.33 34.93
N GLU A 114 14.52 12.44 35.04
CA GLU A 114 13.56 11.43 34.58
C GLU A 114 13.08 11.70 33.13
N ILE A 115 13.81 12.53 32.37
CA ILE A 115 13.39 12.96 31.03
C ILE A 115 13.10 11.79 30.09
N GLU A 116 13.85 10.70 30.19
CA GLU A 116 13.67 9.55 29.31
C GLU A 116 12.31 8.87 29.51
N GLU A 117 11.93 8.60 30.75
CA GLU A 117 10.63 8.01 31.08
C GLU A 117 9.48 8.93 30.68
N LYS A 118 9.65 10.25 30.90
CA LYS A 118 8.65 11.26 30.56
C LYS A 118 8.46 11.39 29.05
N VAL A 119 9.54 11.44 28.27
CA VAL A 119 9.45 11.43 26.79
C VAL A 119 8.77 10.16 26.31
N LYS A 120 9.11 8.99 26.86
CA LYS A 120 8.46 7.72 26.51
C LYS A 120 6.96 7.73 26.82
N LYS A 121 6.55 8.30 27.96
CA LYS A 121 5.15 8.41 28.39
C LYS A 121 4.33 9.40 27.54
N PHE A 122 4.88 10.57 27.23
CA PHE A 122 4.13 11.66 26.60
C PHE A 122 4.24 11.71 25.08
N TYR A 123 5.34 11.24 24.49
CA TYR A 123 5.56 11.31 23.05
C TYR A 123 5.01 10.09 22.30
N GLY A 124 4.96 8.94 22.99
CA GLY A 124 4.51 7.64 22.45
C GLY A 124 5.45 7.04 21.41
N ASN A 125 5.19 5.80 21.01
CA ASN A 125 5.93 5.09 19.96
C ASN A 125 5.31 5.31 18.57
N ASP A 126 5.03 6.56 18.22
CA ASP A 126 4.47 6.88 16.91
C ASP A 126 5.56 6.77 15.82
N PRO A 127 5.41 5.87 14.83
CA PRO A 127 6.37 5.72 13.73
C PRO A 127 6.58 7.02 12.93
N ASP A 128 5.57 7.88 12.80
CA ASP A 128 5.59 9.12 11.99
C ASP A 128 6.33 10.30 12.65
N LYS A 129 6.63 10.20 13.95
CA LYS A 129 7.32 11.26 14.70
C LYS A 129 8.85 11.15 14.62
N LYS A 130 9.55 12.27 14.76
CA LYS A 130 11.02 12.26 14.87
C LYS A 130 11.42 11.53 16.15
N ILE A 131 12.52 10.81 16.14
CA ILE A 131 13.05 10.17 17.35
C ILE A 131 13.63 11.25 18.24
N ILE A 132 13.01 11.49 19.40
CA ILE A 132 13.58 12.35 20.43
C ILE A 132 14.59 11.52 21.21
N ILE A 133 15.83 12.00 21.26
CA ILE A 133 16.92 11.40 22.04
C ILE A 133 17.08 12.23 23.32
N PRO A 134 16.48 11.81 24.44
CA PRO A 134 16.49 12.58 25.69
C PRO A 134 17.80 12.38 26.46
N PHE A 135 18.49 13.46 26.79
CA PHE A 135 19.58 13.47 27.75
C PHE A 135 19.22 14.35 28.93
N SER A 136 19.53 13.91 30.14
CA SER A 136 19.57 14.80 31.30
C SER A 136 20.89 15.54 31.36
N TYR A 137 20.92 16.67 32.09
CA TYR A 137 22.15 17.40 32.37
C TYR A 137 23.13 16.52 33.15
N SER A 138 22.62 15.77 34.13
CA SER A 138 23.44 14.92 35.00
C SER A 138 24.12 13.78 34.24
N GLU A 139 23.45 13.19 33.25
CA GLU A 139 24.03 12.16 32.37
C GLU A 139 25.23 12.68 31.58
N ILE A 140 25.10 13.86 30.94
CA ILE A 140 26.19 14.44 30.15
C ILE A 140 27.36 14.89 31.04
N TYR A 141 27.10 15.32 32.28
CA TYR A 141 28.19 15.66 33.20
C TYR A 141 29.01 14.45 33.65
N LYS A 142 28.36 13.29 33.80
CA LYS A 142 28.96 12.04 34.26
C LYS A 142 29.55 11.22 33.11
N SER A 143 29.32 11.58 31.85
CA SER A 143 29.76 10.80 30.70
C SER A 143 31.28 10.85 30.54
N GLU A 144 31.89 9.68 30.42
CA GLU A 144 33.27 9.50 29.97
C GLU A 144 33.23 8.70 28.65
N GLY A 145 33.89 9.20 27.60
CA GLY A 145 33.90 8.54 26.29
C GLY A 145 32.56 8.58 25.54
N ASN A 146 32.46 7.81 24.45
CA ASN A 146 31.30 7.83 23.55
C ASN A 146 30.13 6.92 24.00
N ASP A 147 30.35 6.08 25.02
CA ASP A 147 29.46 4.96 25.37
C ASP A 147 28.04 5.43 25.72
N LEU A 148 27.90 6.52 26.49
CA LEU A 148 26.59 7.09 26.83
C LEU A 148 25.77 7.42 25.58
N TYR A 149 26.38 8.15 24.64
CA TYR A 149 25.71 8.58 23.42
C TYR A 149 25.39 7.37 22.54
N GLN A 150 26.35 6.46 22.39
CA GLN A 150 26.21 5.27 21.56
C GLN A 150 25.10 4.35 22.06
N ASP A 151 25.11 4.00 23.35
CA ASP A 151 24.13 3.09 23.95
C ASP A 151 22.72 3.67 23.90
N LYS A 152 22.59 4.97 24.18
CA LYS A 152 21.29 5.65 24.14
C LYS A 152 20.74 5.74 22.72
N LEU A 153 21.56 6.12 21.73
CA LEU A 153 21.16 6.12 20.32
C LEU A 153 20.74 4.72 19.89
N ARG A 154 21.55 3.69 20.17
CA ARG A 154 21.21 2.29 19.87
C ARG A 154 19.86 1.90 20.43
N ARG A 155 19.66 2.06 21.75
CA ARG A 155 18.42 1.65 22.42
C ARG A 155 17.18 2.30 21.79
N LEU A 156 17.26 3.60 21.49
CA LEU A 156 16.10 4.35 20.99
C LEU A 156 15.83 4.07 19.51
N PHE A 157 16.84 4.06 18.65
CA PHE A 157 16.63 3.73 17.24
C PHE A 157 16.18 2.27 17.04
N TYR A 158 16.72 1.33 17.82
CA TYR A 158 16.40 -0.10 17.66
C TYR A 158 14.99 -0.45 18.12
N SER A 159 14.46 0.29 19.11
CA SER A 159 13.11 0.09 19.63
C SER A 159 11.99 0.47 18.64
N LYS A 160 12.32 1.22 17.59
CA LYS A 160 11.36 1.76 16.64
C LYS A 160 11.41 1.00 15.33
N ASP A 161 10.25 0.53 14.86
CA ASP A 161 10.13 -0.05 13.53
C ASP A 161 9.95 1.06 12.48
N LEU A 162 11.03 1.38 11.77
CA LEU A 162 11.07 2.35 10.68
C LEU A 162 10.56 1.78 9.34
N PHE A 163 10.19 0.51 9.28
CA PHE A 163 9.54 -0.09 8.13
C PHE A 163 8.02 -0.12 8.25
N ALA A 164 7.47 -0.31 9.47
CA ALA A 164 6.04 -0.38 9.77
C ALA A 164 5.31 0.97 9.58
N PHE A 165 4.92 1.27 8.35
CA PHE A 165 4.08 2.43 8.04
C PHE A 165 2.86 2.02 7.23
N ASN A 166 1.69 2.34 7.77
CA ASN A 166 0.41 2.11 7.10
C ASN A 166 -0.20 3.40 6.52
N SER A 167 0.31 4.57 6.93
CA SER A 167 -0.13 5.89 6.50
C SER A 167 0.75 6.47 5.38
N PRO A 168 0.22 7.32 4.49
CA PRO A 168 1.05 7.91 3.44
C PRO A 168 2.09 8.87 4.01
N LEU A 169 3.29 8.86 3.43
CA LEU A 169 4.48 9.49 3.99
C LEU A 169 4.37 11.02 3.92
N LYS A 170 4.01 11.64 5.05
CA LYS A 170 3.82 13.11 5.15
C LYS A 170 5.13 13.89 5.19
N LYS A 171 6.28 13.24 5.43
CA LYS A 171 7.59 13.88 5.59
C LYS A 171 8.62 13.38 4.56
N ASP A 172 9.51 14.27 4.10
CA ASP A 172 10.55 13.98 3.08
C ASP A 172 11.51 12.85 3.47
N LEU A 173 11.82 12.81 4.75
CA LEU A 173 12.39 11.74 5.55
C LEU A 173 12.42 10.31 4.99
N GLN A 174 11.31 9.88 4.40
CA GLN A 174 11.03 8.49 4.08
C GLN A 174 10.66 8.33 2.60
N PHE A 175 10.77 9.41 1.83
CA PHE A 175 10.43 9.46 0.42
C PHE A 175 11.66 9.10 -0.42
N PHE A 176 11.72 7.85 -0.86
CA PHE A 176 12.85 7.32 -1.63
C PHE A 176 12.55 7.27 -3.14
N GLY A 177 13.59 7.39 -3.96
CA GLY A 177 13.57 7.07 -5.40
C GLY A 177 12.70 7.93 -6.33
N ARG A 178 11.87 8.83 -5.81
CA ARG A 178 10.82 9.51 -6.59
C ARG A 178 11.01 11.02 -6.75
N SER A 179 12.17 11.54 -6.37
CA SER A 179 12.49 12.96 -6.44
C SER A 179 12.49 13.53 -7.86
N GLN A 180 12.89 12.71 -8.85
CA GLN A 180 12.86 13.09 -10.26
C GLN A 180 11.43 13.26 -10.77
N LEU A 181 10.55 12.28 -10.50
CA LEU A 181 9.13 12.35 -10.83
C LEU A 181 8.46 13.59 -10.21
N VAL A 182 8.69 13.85 -8.92
CA VAL A 182 8.15 15.06 -8.25
C VAL A 182 8.62 16.34 -8.95
N THR A 183 9.89 16.37 -9.38
CA THR A 183 10.45 17.53 -10.07
C THR A 183 9.82 17.72 -11.45
N GLU A 184 9.62 16.64 -12.20
CA GLU A 184 8.95 16.66 -13.51
C GLU A 184 7.51 17.16 -13.40
N LEU A 185 6.73 16.66 -12.42
CA LEU A 185 5.35 17.08 -12.19
C LEU A 185 5.25 18.59 -11.92
N ILE A 186 6.19 19.14 -11.16
CA ILE A 186 6.25 20.57 -10.85
C ILE A 186 6.70 21.38 -12.08
N GLN A 187 7.63 20.86 -12.88
CA GLN A 187 8.01 21.50 -14.14
C GLN A 187 6.83 21.60 -15.11
N LYS A 188 6.03 20.55 -15.25
CA LYS A 188 4.80 20.56 -16.04
C LYS A 188 3.78 21.56 -15.51
N HIS A 189 3.56 21.60 -14.19
CA HIS A 189 2.74 22.66 -13.59
C HIS A 189 3.25 24.06 -13.96
N ASN A 190 4.56 24.30 -13.89
CA ASN A 190 5.15 25.59 -14.25
C ASN A 190 4.93 25.93 -15.73
N ALA A 191 5.04 24.94 -16.62
CA ALA A 191 4.75 25.04 -18.05
C ALA A 191 3.24 25.16 -18.39
N SER A 192 2.37 25.21 -17.36
CA SER A 192 0.91 25.23 -17.50
C SER A 192 0.33 23.94 -18.08
N GLU A 193 1.02 22.81 -17.97
CA GLU A 193 0.52 21.51 -18.42
C GLU A 193 -0.21 20.76 -17.30
N HIS A 194 -1.26 20.01 -17.68
CA HIS A 194 -1.92 19.07 -16.81
C HIS A 194 -1.10 17.79 -16.64
N THR A 195 -1.21 17.17 -15.47
CA THR A 195 -0.49 15.92 -15.17
C THR A 195 -1.41 14.89 -14.55
N SER A 196 -0.99 13.64 -14.57
CA SER A 196 -1.67 12.59 -13.82
C SER A 196 -0.68 11.54 -13.34
N ILE A 197 -1.01 10.88 -12.22
CA ILE A 197 -0.23 9.81 -11.61
C ILE A 197 -1.15 8.62 -11.37
N PHE A 198 -0.89 7.52 -12.07
CA PHE A 198 -1.60 6.26 -11.87
C PHE A 198 -0.67 5.17 -11.38
N GLY A 199 -1.23 4.20 -10.68
CA GLY A 199 -0.45 3.10 -10.10
C GLY A 199 -1.30 2.22 -9.20
N LEU A 200 -0.85 1.00 -8.96
CA LEU A 200 -1.56 0.04 -8.11
C LEU A 200 -1.80 0.56 -6.70
N ARG A 201 -2.71 -0.08 -5.96
CA ARG A 201 -2.91 0.21 -4.54
C ARG A 201 -1.60 0.01 -3.77
N LYS A 202 -1.37 0.88 -2.78
CA LYS A 202 -0.13 0.91 -1.97
C LYS A 202 1.18 1.14 -2.74
N SER A 203 1.14 1.50 -4.03
CA SER A 203 2.33 1.93 -4.78
C SER A 203 2.96 3.21 -4.22
N GLY A 204 2.21 4.04 -3.47
CA GLY A 204 2.72 5.24 -2.81
C GLY A 204 2.39 6.56 -3.54
N LYS A 205 1.33 6.58 -4.34
CA LYS A 205 0.79 7.77 -5.03
C LYS A 205 0.55 8.95 -4.08
N THR A 206 -0.19 8.75 -2.99
CA THR A 206 -0.44 9.80 -1.99
C THR A 206 0.85 10.32 -1.34
N SER A 207 1.90 9.50 -1.25
CA SER A 207 3.22 9.98 -0.78
C SER A 207 3.88 10.92 -1.78
N VAL A 208 3.70 10.68 -3.10
CA VAL A 208 4.13 11.61 -4.16
C VAL A 208 3.33 12.90 -4.11
N VAL A 209 2.01 12.83 -3.89
CA VAL A 209 1.15 14.01 -3.71
C VAL A 209 1.69 14.90 -2.58
N TYR A 210 1.96 14.33 -1.41
CA TYR A 210 2.54 15.10 -0.31
C TYR A 210 3.93 15.66 -0.63
N ALA A 211 4.76 14.95 -1.39
CA ALA A 211 6.05 15.47 -1.83
C ALA A 211 5.92 16.66 -2.79
N VAL A 212 4.98 16.61 -3.74
CA VAL A 212 4.66 17.73 -4.63
C VAL A 212 4.19 18.94 -3.83
N GLN A 213 3.27 18.74 -2.89
CA GLN A 213 2.76 19.81 -2.02
C GLN A 213 3.86 20.50 -1.23
N ARG A 214 4.71 19.73 -0.54
CA ARG A 214 5.86 20.27 0.21
C ARG A 214 6.78 21.10 -0.67
N LYS A 215 7.08 20.63 -1.89
CA LYS A 215 7.97 21.36 -2.79
C LYS A 215 7.31 22.63 -3.35
N LEU A 216 6.00 22.63 -3.59
CA LEU A 216 5.27 23.85 -3.94
C LEU A 216 5.28 24.86 -2.78
N ASP A 217 5.09 24.42 -1.54
CA ASP A 217 5.18 25.29 -0.36
C ASP A 217 6.58 25.93 -0.24
N LEU A 218 7.65 25.14 -0.45
CA LEU A 218 9.02 25.64 -0.45
C LEU A 218 9.28 26.70 -1.53
N GLU A 219 8.64 26.55 -2.69
CA GLU A 219 8.71 27.51 -3.80
C GLU A 219 7.69 28.67 -3.64
N ASN A 220 6.97 28.74 -2.52
CA ASN A 220 5.87 29.68 -2.27
C ASN A 220 4.81 29.69 -3.38
N LYS A 221 4.43 28.50 -3.88
CA LYS A 221 3.40 28.29 -4.89
C LYS A 221 2.10 27.76 -4.27
N LYS A 222 0.94 28.11 -4.84
CA LYS A 222 -0.36 27.63 -4.33
C LYS A 222 -0.77 26.29 -4.91
N TYR A 223 -1.39 25.48 -4.08
CA TYR A 223 -2.11 24.28 -4.50
C TYR A 223 -3.41 24.10 -3.70
N ILE A 224 -4.36 23.37 -4.29
CA ILE A 224 -5.58 22.87 -3.67
C ILE A 224 -5.52 21.35 -3.76
N SER A 225 -5.70 20.65 -2.64
CA SER A 225 -5.78 19.19 -2.62
C SER A 225 -7.19 18.75 -2.29
N LEU A 226 -7.76 17.92 -3.15
CA LEU A 226 -9.09 17.32 -3.00
C LEU A 226 -8.91 15.82 -2.86
N ASP A 227 -9.40 15.27 -1.76
CA ASP A 227 -9.52 13.83 -1.55
C ASP A 227 -10.90 13.38 -2.07
N CYS A 228 -10.92 12.79 -3.26
CA CYS A 228 -12.15 12.35 -3.91
C CYS A 228 -12.80 11.14 -3.20
N GLU A 229 -12.10 10.45 -2.30
CA GLU A 229 -12.69 9.41 -1.45
C GLU A 229 -13.56 9.99 -0.34
N SER A 230 -13.38 11.26 0.02
CA SER A 230 -14.21 11.94 1.00
C SER A 230 -15.64 12.17 0.51
N PRO A 231 -16.69 11.84 1.30
CA PRO A 231 -18.07 12.20 0.99
C PRO A 231 -18.30 13.71 0.83
N SER A 232 -17.42 14.52 1.43
CA SER A 232 -17.43 15.98 1.26
C SER A 232 -17.00 16.44 -0.15
N ILE A 233 -16.50 15.53 -0.97
CA ILE A 233 -16.09 15.74 -2.37
C ILE A 233 -16.99 14.92 -3.29
N HIS A 234 -16.97 13.58 -3.22
CA HIS A 234 -17.75 12.76 -4.16
C HIS A 234 -19.27 12.89 -3.95
N GLY A 235 -19.73 13.31 -2.77
CA GLY A 235 -21.14 13.59 -2.52
C GLY A 235 -21.64 14.87 -3.21
N LEU A 236 -20.75 15.80 -3.56
CA LEU A 236 -21.11 17.07 -4.20
C LEU A 236 -21.43 16.85 -5.68
N ARG A 237 -22.46 17.56 -6.16
CA ARG A 237 -22.70 17.72 -7.60
C ARG A 237 -21.62 18.57 -8.25
N TRP A 238 -21.44 18.45 -9.56
CA TRP A 238 -20.39 19.13 -10.34
C TRP A 238 -20.28 20.63 -10.05
N ASN A 239 -21.41 21.34 -10.03
CA ASN A 239 -21.51 22.79 -9.79
C ASN A 239 -21.07 23.18 -8.37
N HIS A 240 -21.44 22.37 -7.38
CA HIS A 240 -21.02 22.58 -5.99
C HIS A 240 -19.54 22.26 -5.78
N LEU A 241 -18.99 21.28 -6.51
CA LEU A 241 -17.56 21.00 -6.48
C LEU A 241 -16.74 22.16 -7.07
N LEU A 242 -17.20 22.78 -8.16
CA LEU A 242 -16.61 24.01 -8.70
C LEU A 242 -16.66 25.17 -7.71
N LEU A 243 -17.80 25.38 -7.03
CA LEU A 243 -17.92 26.38 -5.95
C LEU A 243 -16.92 26.12 -4.82
N LYS A 244 -16.73 24.84 -4.44
CA LYS A 244 -15.77 24.45 -3.41
C LYS A 244 -14.33 24.77 -3.83
N ILE A 245 -13.96 24.54 -5.08
CA ILE A 245 -12.64 24.90 -5.64
C ILE A 245 -12.45 26.42 -5.55
N ILE A 246 -13.42 27.21 -5.99
CA ILE A 246 -13.35 28.69 -5.94
C ILE A 246 -13.24 29.19 -4.50
N SER A 247 -14.00 28.60 -3.58
CA SER A 247 -13.95 28.95 -2.16
C SER A 247 -12.58 28.61 -1.55
N ALA A 248 -12.00 27.46 -1.91
CA ALA A 248 -10.65 27.08 -1.50
C ALA A 248 -9.60 28.03 -2.06
N TYR A 249 -9.71 28.39 -3.34
CA TYR A 249 -8.79 29.32 -4.00
C TYR A 249 -8.87 30.73 -3.38
N LYS A 250 -10.08 31.25 -3.12
CA LYS A 250 -10.31 32.51 -2.41
C LYS A 250 -9.58 32.52 -1.05
N LYS A 251 -9.71 31.43 -0.28
CA LYS A 251 -9.06 31.27 1.03
C LYS A 251 -7.54 31.26 0.90
N LEU A 252 -7.00 30.49 -0.05
CA LEU A 252 -5.55 30.41 -0.30
C LEU A 252 -4.93 31.76 -0.68
N LYS A 253 -5.68 32.58 -1.41
CA LYS A 253 -5.27 33.92 -1.84
C LYS A 253 -5.58 35.00 -0.81
N ASN A 254 -6.21 34.66 0.32
CA ASN A 254 -6.72 35.62 1.32
C ASN A 254 -7.54 36.76 0.67
N SER A 255 -8.34 36.43 -0.34
CA SER A 255 -9.13 37.41 -1.09
C SER A 255 -10.44 37.75 -0.35
N ASN A 256 -10.75 39.04 -0.23
CA ASN A 256 -11.98 39.52 0.43
C ASN A 256 -13.20 39.54 -0.49
N LEU A 257 -13.07 39.11 -1.75
CA LEU A 257 -14.17 39.12 -2.71
C LEU A 257 -15.35 38.27 -2.26
N ARG A 258 -16.57 38.77 -2.40
CA ARG A 258 -17.78 38.00 -2.14
C ARG A 258 -18.04 37.06 -3.32
N ILE A 259 -18.26 35.77 -3.03
CA ILE A 259 -18.69 34.77 -4.01
C ILE A 259 -20.21 34.67 -3.89
N ASP A 260 -20.91 34.79 -5.01
CA ASP A 260 -22.35 34.58 -5.08
C ASP A 260 -22.64 33.10 -5.28
N GLN A 261 -23.04 32.42 -4.21
CA GLN A 261 -23.22 30.96 -4.23
C GLN A 261 -24.45 30.54 -5.02
N GLU A 262 -25.48 31.40 -5.13
CA GLU A 262 -26.74 31.08 -5.82
C GLU A 262 -26.53 30.93 -7.35
N LYS A 263 -25.50 31.60 -7.88
CA LYS A 263 -25.09 31.51 -9.28
C LYS A 263 -24.34 30.24 -9.65
N TYR A 264 -23.96 29.41 -8.67
CA TYR A 264 -23.42 28.08 -8.92
C TYR A 264 -24.55 27.06 -9.12
N ASN A 265 -25.48 27.39 -10.01
CA ASN A 265 -26.59 26.54 -10.44
C ASN A 265 -26.26 25.90 -11.82
N GLY A 266 -27.11 24.98 -12.29
CA GLY A 266 -26.82 24.21 -13.51
C GLY A 266 -26.65 25.03 -14.80
N LEU A 267 -27.15 26.27 -14.86
CA LEU A 267 -27.13 27.11 -16.06
C LEU A 267 -25.97 28.12 -16.05
N GLU A 268 -25.76 28.80 -14.92
CA GLU A 268 -24.82 29.92 -14.82
C GLU A 268 -23.44 29.51 -14.29
N CYS A 269 -23.31 28.31 -13.72
CA CYS A 269 -22.11 27.92 -12.97
C CYS A 269 -20.82 28.00 -13.80
N ALA A 270 -20.84 27.62 -15.07
CA ALA A 270 -19.63 27.66 -15.91
C ALA A 270 -19.11 29.09 -16.11
N THR A 271 -20.00 30.03 -16.44
CA THR A 271 -19.67 31.46 -16.60
C THR A 271 -19.24 32.07 -15.27
N GLN A 272 -19.99 31.78 -14.19
CA GLN A 272 -19.69 32.31 -12.87
C GLN A 272 -18.34 31.81 -12.34
N PHE A 273 -18.02 30.52 -12.54
CA PHE A 273 -16.75 29.94 -12.15
C PHE A 273 -15.57 30.66 -12.82
N LYS A 274 -15.66 30.89 -14.14
CA LYS A 274 -14.66 31.65 -14.90
C LYS A 274 -14.46 33.06 -14.32
N GLU A 275 -15.55 33.80 -14.14
CA GLU A 275 -15.50 35.17 -13.63
C GLU A 275 -14.90 35.26 -12.23
N ASP A 276 -15.33 34.40 -11.31
CA ASP A 276 -14.84 34.41 -9.94
C ASP A 276 -13.36 34.04 -9.88
N PHE A 277 -12.93 33.06 -10.67
CA PHE A 277 -11.52 32.67 -10.72
C PHE A 277 -10.64 33.85 -11.17
N LEU A 278 -11.05 34.54 -12.24
CA LEU A 278 -10.35 35.74 -12.76
C LEU A 278 -10.34 36.87 -11.72
N LYS A 279 -11.49 37.18 -11.10
CA LYS A 279 -11.59 38.22 -10.07
C LYS A 279 -10.66 37.91 -8.89
N ILE A 280 -10.62 36.66 -8.41
CA ILE A 280 -9.74 36.23 -7.31
C ILE A 280 -8.27 36.21 -7.73
N TYR A 281 -7.97 35.77 -8.95
CA TYR A 281 -6.61 35.77 -9.47
C TYR A 281 -6.03 37.19 -9.49
N ASN A 282 -6.82 38.16 -9.96
CA ASN A 282 -6.46 39.57 -10.08
C ASN A 282 -6.54 40.37 -8.75
N SER A 283 -7.16 39.84 -7.68
CA SER A 283 -7.34 40.60 -6.43
C SER A 283 -6.10 40.70 -5.56
N THR A 284 -5.12 39.82 -5.78
CA THR A 284 -3.86 39.72 -5.04
C THR A 284 -2.72 39.35 -5.99
N LYS A 285 -1.54 38.97 -5.50
CA LYS A 285 -0.39 38.59 -6.33
C LYS A 285 -0.76 37.53 -7.39
N LEU A 286 -0.51 37.82 -8.66
CA LEU A 286 -0.78 36.90 -9.78
C LEU A 286 -0.04 35.58 -9.55
N GLU A 287 -0.80 34.52 -9.29
CA GLU A 287 -0.23 33.25 -8.89
C GLU A 287 -1.16 32.13 -9.35
N LYS A 288 -0.62 31.24 -10.19
CA LYS A 288 -1.29 30.05 -10.67
C LYS A 288 -1.45 29.03 -9.53
N VAL A 289 -2.52 28.25 -9.55
CA VAL A 289 -2.76 27.20 -8.55
C VAL A 289 -2.74 25.80 -9.17
N LEU A 290 -2.10 24.84 -8.50
CA LEU A 290 -2.24 23.43 -8.85
C LEU A 290 -3.45 22.81 -8.13
N ILE A 291 -4.39 22.21 -8.85
CA ILE A 291 -5.54 21.50 -8.26
C ILE A 291 -5.29 19.99 -8.32
N VAL A 292 -5.10 19.35 -7.18
CA VAL A 292 -4.85 17.91 -7.07
C VAL A 292 -6.17 17.19 -6.76
N PHE A 293 -6.50 16.20 -7.57
CA PHE A 293 -7.62 15.27 -7.34
C PHE A 293 -7.04 13.90 -6.99
N ASP A 294 -7.00 13.56 -5.70
CA ASP A 294 -6.53 12.24 -5.22
C ASP A 294 -7.69 11.24 -5.19
N GLU A 295 -7.42 10.00 -5.57
CA GLU A 295 -8.41 8.93 -5.82
C GLU A 295 -9.50 9.34 -6.83
N ILE A 296 -9.09 9.84 -8.00
CA ILE A 296 -9.97 10.39 -9.05
C ILE A 296 -11.07 9.41 -9.52
N GLU A 297 -10.84 8.10 -9.42
CA GLU A 297 -11.84 7.07 -9.69
C GLU A 297 -13.13 7.26 -8.88
N ARG A 298 -13.07 7.90 -7.71
CA ARG A 298 -14.22 8.12 -6.82
C ARG A 298 -15.23 9.14 -7.36
N ILE A 299 -14.83 9.92 -8.37
CA ILE A 299 -15.70 10.85 -9.11
C ILE A 299 -15.71 10.58 -10.62
N THR A 300 -15.22 9.43 -11.08
CA THR A 300 -15.17 9.05 -12.50
C THR A 300 -16.35 8.12 -12.86
N PRO A 301 -16.97 8.22 -14.04
CA PRO A 301 -18.07 7.34 -14.43
C PRO A 301 -17.76 5.85 -14.26
N TYR A 302 -18.80 5.06 -13.94
CA TYR A 302 -18.77 3.63 -13.63
C TYR A 302 -18.03 3.24 -12.34
N THR A 303 -17.00 3.99 -11.96
CA THR A 303 -16.10 3.72 -10.82
C THR A 303 -16.44 4.55 -9.58
N ALA A 304 -17.15 5.67 -9.76
CA ALA A 304 -17.45 6.63 -8.70
C ALA A 304 -18.28 6.06 -7.54
N SER A 305 -18.08 6.65 -6.36
CA SER A 305 -18.79 6.27 -5.13
C SER A 305 -20.24 6.76 -5.10
N SER A 306 -20.53 7.90 -5.73
CA SER A 306 -21.87 8.51 -5.72
C SER A 306 -22.56 8.38 -7.08
N GLU A 307 -23.86 8.10 -7.04
CA GLU A 307 -24.67 7.75 -8.22
C GLU A 307 -24.61 8.79 -9.35
N HIS A 308 -24.63 10.08 -9.01
CA HIS A 308 -24.62 11.17 -9.99
C HIS A 308 -23.29 11.32 -10.75
N TRP A 309 -22.17 10.88 -10.16
CA TRP A 309 -20.89 10.75 -10.88
C TRP A 309 -20.78 9.42 -11.61
N LYS A 310 -21.33 8.35 -11.01
CA LYS A 310 -21.18 6.98 -11.51
C LYS A 310 -21.97 6.75 -12.80
N ASN A 311 -23.23 7.18 -12.80
CA ASN A 311 -24.20 6.93 -13.86
C ASN A 311 -24.84 8.23 -14.40
N GLY A 312 -24.36 9.40 -13.96
CA GLY A 312 -24.86 10.70 -14.40
C GLY A 312 -23.81 11.55 -15.13
N ASN A 313 -24.24 12.72 -15.59
CA ASN A 313 -23.44 13.61 -16.44
C ASN A 313 -22.53 14.59 -15.66
N ASP A 314 -22.44 14.45 -14.33
CA ASP A 314 -21.67 15.39 -13.49
C ASP A 314 -20.19 15.43 -13.88
N PHE A 315 -19.58 14.27 -14.19
CA PHE A 315 -18.21 14.21 -14.71
C PHE A 315 -18.03 15.05 -15.97
N ILE A 316 -18.95 14.89 -16.94
CA ILE A 316 -18.90 15.60 -18.22
C ILE A 316 -18.99 17.11 -18.00
N LEU A 317 -20.01 17.58 -17.28
CA LEU A 317 -20.25 19.00 -17.04
C LEU A 317 -19.11 19.66 -16.25
N PHE A 318 -18.58 18.95 -15.25
CA PHE A 318 -17.43 19.40 -14.45
C PHE A 318 -16.19 19.65 -15.32
N TRP A 319 -15.79 18.64 -16.10
CA TRP A 319 -14.58 18.71 -16.90
C TRP A 319 -14.72 19.59 -18.15
N GLN A 320 -15.91 19.70 -18.73
CA GLN A 320 -16.19 20.69 -19.78
C GLN A 320 -15.97 22.12 -19.27
N THR A 321 -16.45 22.41 -18.05
CA THR A 321 -16.28 23.73 -17.43
C THR A 321 -14.81 24.03 -17.13
N LEU A 322 -14.07 23.08 -16.57
CA LEU A 322 -12.64 23.27 -16.34
C LEU A 322 -11.87 23.42 -17.66
N ARG A 323 -12.13 22.57 -18.65
CA ARG A 323 -11.43 22.62 -19.93
C ARG A 323 -11.67 23.93 -20.67
N SER A 324 -12.91 24.45 -20.71
CA SER A 324 -13.21 25.70 -21.40
C SER A 324 -12.45 26.88 -20.79
N VAL A 325 -12.45 27.00 -19.46
CA VAL A 325 -11.70 28.05 -18.76
C VAL A 325 -10.20 27.91 -18.97
N TYR A 326 -9.67 26.69 -18.92
CA TYR A 326 -8.25 26.45 -19.13
C TYR A 326 -7.79 26.79 -20.57
N GLN A 327 -8.59 26.45 -21.59
CA GLN A 327 -8.26 26.76 -22.99
C GLN A 327 -8.12 28.27 -23.24
N GLU A 328 -8.93 29.08 -22.57
CA GLU A 328 -8.86 30.54 -22.68
C GLU A 328 -7.84 31.16 -21.71
N HIS A 329 -7.61 30.54 -20.56
CA HIS A 329 -6.87 31.11 -19.42
C HIS A 329 -5.96 30.08 -18.72
N ASN A 330 -5.06 29.44 -19.46
CA ASN A 330 -4.15 28.39 -18.98
C ASN A 330 -3.19 28.82 -17.85
N TYR A 331 -3.06 30.13 -17.60
CA TYR A 331 -2.24 30.69 -16.53
C TYR A 331 -2.93 30.70 -15.16
N LEU A 332 -4.24 30.41 -15.09
CA LEU A 332 -5.01 30.44 -13.83
C LEU A 332 -4.75 29.21 -12.96
N TYR A 333 -4.78 28.02 -13.57
CA TYR A 333 -4.58 26.77 -12.87
C TYR A 333 -4.11 25.66 -13.80
N THR A 334 -3.54 24.62 -13.20
CA THR A 334 -3.45 23.30 -13.80
C THR A 334 -4.05 22.29 -12.84
N TYR A 335 -4.42 21.10 -13.31
CA TYR A 335 -4.82 20.01 -12.43
C TYR A 335 -3.88 18.81 -12.54
N MET A 336 -3.79 18.06 -11.44
CA MET A 336 -3.10 16.79 -11.31
C MET A 336 -4.10 15.71 -10.88
N LEU A 337 -4.30 14.69 -11.71
CA LEU A 337 -5.18 13.56 -11.37
C LEU A 337 -4.37 12.43 -10.76
N VAL A 338 -4.84 11.84 -9.67
CA VAL A 338 -4.14 10.74 -9.00
C VAL A 338 -5.13 9.64 -8.71
N GLY A 339 -4.81 8.40 -9.09
CA GLY A 339 -5.76 7.29 -8.92
C GLY A 339 -5.16 5.92 -9.19
N THR A 340 -5.96 4.87 -8.94
CA THR A 340 -5.58 3.50 -9.32
C THR A 340 -6.02 3.13 -10.73
N ASN A 341 -7.00 3.85 -11.28
CA ASN A 341 -7.61 3.56 -12.56
C ASN A 341 -7.51 4.77 -13.53
N PRO A 342 -6.76 4.66 -14.64
CA PRO A 342 -6.59 5.71 -15.64
C PRO A 342 -7.78 5.93 -16.60
N ASN A 343 -8.89 5.19 -16.46
CA ASN A 343 -10.05 5.30 -17.34
C ASN A 343 -10.58 6.74 -17.52
N SER A 344 -10.42 7.60 -16.50
CA SER A 344 -10.83 9.01 -16.59
C SER A 344 -10.18 9.76 -17.75
N VAL A 345 -8.99 9.33 -18.21
CA VAL A 345 -8.22 9.97 -19.28
C VAL A 345 -8.01 9.08 -20.51
N GLU A 346 -8.19 7.77 -20.36
CA GLU A 346 -7.99 6.79 -21.45
C GLU A 346 -9.26 6.43 -22.21
N LYS A 347 -10.45 6.58 -21.62
CA LYS A 347 -11.70 6.36 -22.35
C LYS A 347 -12.05 7.58 -23.19
N SER A 348 -12.32 7.37 -24.48
CA SER A 348 -12.69 8.44 -25.41
C SER A 348 -14.10 8.98 -25.17
N HIS A 349 -15.00 8.16 -24.65
CA HIS A 349 -16.40 8.51 -24.39
C HIS A 349 -16.86 7.96 -23.04
N PHE A 350 -17.81 8.67 -22.45
CA PHE A 350 -18.60 8.18 -21.32
C PHE A 350 -20.08 8.38 -21.63
N PHE A 351 -20.86 7.32 -21.47
CA PHE A 351 -22.28 7.30 -21.88
C PHE A 351 -22.40 7.66 -23.38
N GLU A 352 -23.14 8.71 -23.71
CA GLU A 352 -23.30 9.23 -25.09
C GLU A 352 -22.51 10.52 -25.35
N HIS A 353 -21.53 10.83 -24.49
CA HIS A 353 -20.75 12.07 -24.55
C HIS A 353 -19.25 11.81 -24.72
N ASP A 354 -18.59 12.68 -25.48
CA ASP A 354 -17.13 12.72 -25.54
C ASP A 354 -16.54 13.00 -24.15
N ASN A 355 -15.48 12.29 -23.79
CA ASN A 355 -14.75 12.57 -22.56
C ASN A 355 -13.96 13.88 -22.71
N PRO A 356 -14.25 14.93 -21.91
CA PRO A 356 -13.62 16.23 -22.07
C PRO A 356 -12.12 16.23 -21.79
N ILE A 357 -11.60 15.23 -21.05
CA ILE A 357 -10.17 15.12 -20.70
C ILE A 357 -9.48 13.92 -21.33
N TYR A 358 -10.11 13.30 -22.34
CA TYR A 358 -9.47 12.22 -23.10
C TYR A 358 -8.21 12.71 -23.80
N ALA A 359 -7.10 11.99 -23.59
CA ALA A 359 -5.79 12.26 -24.20
C ALA A 359 -5.25 13.71 -24.05
N SER A 360 -5.82 14.51 -23.14
CA SER A 360 -5.40 15.91 -22.91
C SER A 360 -4.40 16.06 -21.76
N ILE A 361 -4.13 14.97 -21.04
CA ILE A 361 -3.32 14.95 -19.83
C ILE A 361 -2.17 13.95 -20.00
N SER A 362 -0.96 14.36 -19.61
CA SER A 362 0.20 13.48 -19.51
C SER A 362 -0.03 12.42 -18.43
N ILE A 363 0.05 11.15 -18.81
CA ILE A 363 -0.09 10.00 -17.90
C ILE A 363 1.27 9.57 -17.38
N HIS A 364 1.46 9.63 -16.05
CA HIS A 364 2.63 9.08 -15.37
C HIS A 364 2.23 7.84 -14.60
N TYR A 365 2.86 6.71 -14.90
CA TYR A 365 2.70 5.50 -14.10
C TYR A 365 3.77 5.48 -13.02
N LEU A 366 3.39 5.17 -11.79
CA LEU A 366 4.31 5.17 -10.66
C LEU A 366 5.17 3.89 -10.72
N PRO A 367 6.47 3.99 -11.05
CA PRO A 367 7.28 2.80 -11.26
C PRO A 367 7.63 2.13 -9.93
N SER A 368 7.94 0.84 -10.02
CA SER A 368 8.64 0.09 -8.98
C SER A 368 10.05 0.63 -8.77
N PHE A 369 10.61 0.37 -7.60
CA PHE A 369 11.99 0.77 -7.30
C PHE A 369 13.01 -0.07 -8.06
N THR A 370 14.06 0.60 -8.51
CA THR A 370 15.26 -0.06 -9.01
C THR A 370 16.02 -0.72 -7.87
N PHE A 371 16.97 -1.63 -8.18
CA PHE A 371 17.83 -2.24 -7.18
C PHE A 371 18.52 -1.21 -6.29
N GLU A 372 19.08 -0.14 -6.87
CA GLU A 372 19.75 0.91 -6.11
C GLU A 372 18.80 1.63 -5.15
N GLN A 373 17.56 1.89 -5.56
CA GLN A 373 16.54 2.52 -4.72
C GLN A 373 16.06 1.59 -3.59
N VAL A 374 15.92 0.29 -3.87
CA VAL A 374 15.62 -0.72 -2.84
C VAL A 374 16.75 -0.76 -1.82
N LYS A 375 18.00 -0.87 -2.28
CA LYS A 375 19.19 -0.89 -1.43
C LYS A 375 19.32 0.37 -0.60
N GLU A 376 19.08 1.55 -1.17
CA GLU A 376 19.07 2.83 -0.47
C GLU A 376 18.02 2.84 0.64
N MET A 377 16.77 2.51 0.33
CA MET A 377 15.67 2.52 1.31
C MET A 377 15.91 1.52 2.44
N VAL A 378 16.21 0.27 2.09
CA VAL A 378 16.35 -0.83 3.05
C VAL A 378 17.54 -0.58 3.96
N ASN A 379 18.70 -0.17 3.44
CA ASN A 379 19.86 0.10 4.28
C ASN A 379 19.71 1.39 5.09
N THR A 380 19.10 2.44 4.55
CA THR A 380 18.89 3.69 5.31
C THR A 380 18.02 3.41 6.54
N LEU A 381 16.89 2.72 6.37
CA LEU A 381 15.98 2.42 7.48
C LEU A 381 16.52 1.30 8.37
N GLY A 382 17.06 0.23 7.77
CA GLY A 382 17.62 -0.93 8.45
C GLY A 382 18.79 -0.57 9.36
N ASN A 383 19.77 0.18 8.87
CA ASN A 383 20.98 0.51 9.62
C ASN A 383 20.66 1.30 10.90
N LEU A 384 19.70 2.23 10.82
CA LEU A 384 19.22 2.95 12.00
C LEU A 384 18.66 1.99 13.05
N MET A 385 17.92 0.98 12.62
CA MET A 385 17.41 -0.07 13.49
C MET A 385 18.45 -1.14 13.85
N GLY A 386 19.69 -1.05 13.37
CA GLY A 386 20.72 -2.07 13.59
C GLY A 386 20.45 -3.37 12.83
N LEU A 387 19.79 -3.27 11.67
CA LEU A 387 19.57 -4.37 10.73
C LEU A 387 20.37 -4.08 9.47
N TYR A 388 21.31 -4.97 9.15
CA TYR A 388 22.15 -4.85 7.95
C TYR A 388 21.67 -5.84 6.90
N PHE A 389 21.25 -5.31 5.75
CA PHE A 389 20.82 -6.09 4.60
C PHE A 389 21.93 -6.03 3.55
N ASP A 390 22.60 -7.15 3.32
CA ASP A 390 23.63 -7.20 2.29
C ASP A 390 23.03 -7.07 0.88
N ALA A 391 23.91 -7.01 -0.12
CA ALA A 391 23.49 -6.88 -1.51
C ALA A 391 22.67 -8.09 -2.00
N GLU A 392 22.99 -9.32 -1.56
CA GLU A 392 22.24 -10.52 -1.96
C GLU A 392 20.79 -10.46 -1.44
N ILE A 393 20.60 -10.05 -0.18
CA ILE A 393 19.26 -9.88 0.39
C ILE A 393 18.51 -8.74 -0.28
N CYS A 394 19.18 -7.63 -0.63
CA CYS A 394 18.53 -6.55 -1.37
C CYS A 394 18.08 -6.99 -2.78
N VAL A 395 18.85 -7.85 -3.45
CA VAL A 395 18.44 -8.46 -4.73
C VAL A 395 17.22 -9.35 -4.52
N LYS A 396 17.23 -10.23 -3.51
CA LYS A 396 16.06 -11.08 -3.19
C LYS A 396 14.82 -10.26 -2.89
N LEU A 397 14.92 -9.23 -2.05
CA LEU A 397 13.81 -8.31 -1.76
C LEU A 397 13.28 -7.65 -3.03
N LYS A 398 14.15 -7.22 -3.95
CA LYS A 398 13.73 -6.66 -5.24
C LYS A 398 12.97 -7.70 -6.05
N ASN A 399 13.48 -8.93 -6.16
CA ASN A 399 12.89 -9.96 -7.02
C ASN A 399 11.57 -10.49 -6.46
N ASP A 400 11.52 -10.79 -5.17
CA ASP A 400 10.31 -11.30 -4.51
C ASP A 400 9.16 -10.29 -4.62
N CYS A 401 9.47 -8.99 -4.51
CA CYS A 401 8.48 -7.91 -4.50
C CYS A 401 8.40 -7.09 -5.80
N GLY A 402 9.18 -7.42 -6.83
CA GLY A 402 9.35 -6.63 -8.07
C GLY A 402 9.68 -5.15 -7.85
N GLY A 403 10.38 -4.82 -6.77
CA GLY A 403 10.70 -3.44 -6.39
C GLY A 403 9.53 -2.65 -5.77
N HIS A 404 8.41 -3.29 -5.40
CA HIS A 404 7.26 -2.58 -4.83
C HIS A 404 7.57 -2.06 -3.41
N PRO A 405 7.63 -0.74 -3.17
CA PRO A 405 8.20 -0.20 -1.91
C PRO A 405 7.42 -0.61 -0.67
N PHE A 406 6.09 -0.68 -0.76
CA PHE A 406 5.27 -1.09 0.38
C PHE A 406 5.49 -2.56 0.76
N LEU A 407 5.60 -3.48 -0.21
CA LEU A 407 5.76 -4.91 0.08
C LEU A 407 7.12 -5.16 0.73
N ILE A 408 8.18 -4.54 0.18
CA ILE A 408 9.53 -4.58 0.72
C ILE A 408 9.55 -4.11 2.17
N ARG A 409 8.90 -2.97 2.46
CA ARG A 409 8.80 -2.46 3.84
C ARG A 409 8.03 -3.41 4.75
N GLN A 410 6.93 -3.99 4.30
CA GLN A 410 6.17 -4.94 5.12
C GLN A 410 7.01 -6.18 5.48
N ILE A 411 7.75 -6.75 4.53
CA ILE A 411 8.67 -7.87 4.79
C ILE A 411 9.79 -7.44 5.75
N CYS A 412 10.41 -6.28 5.53
CA CYS A 412 11.47 -5.80 6.41
C CYS A 412 10.97 -5.49 7.83
N SER A 413 9.73 -4.99 7.98
CA SER A 413 9.05 -4.81 9.27
C SER A 413 8.80 -6.15 9.95
N PHE A 414 8.34 -7.16 9.20
CA PHE A 414 8.15 -8.50 9.72
C PHE A 414 9.47 -9.12 10.22
N ILE A 415 10.55 -9.01 9.43
CA ILE A 415 11.90 -9.43 9.81
C ILE A 415 12.34 -8.72 11.11
N HIS A 416 12.17 -7.40 11.19
CA HIS A 416 12.49 -6.62 12.38
C HIS A 416 11.79 -7.12 13.64
N LYS A 417 10.49 -7.47 13.54
CA LYS A 417 9.67 -7.94 14.67
C LYS A 417 10.01 -9.37 15.09
N LYS A 418 10.37 -10.22 14.14
CA LYS A 418 10.69 -11.63 14.39
C LYS A 418 12.07 -11.82 15.01
N LEU A 419 13.02 -10.95 14.66
CA LEU A 419 14.38 -11.03 15.17
C LEU A 419 14.49 -10.46 16.59
N ASN A 420 14.58 -11.36 17.55
CA ASN A 420 14.92 -11.06 18.95
C ASN A 420 16.40 -11.35 19.17
N GLY A 421 17.22 -10.35 19.52
CA GLY A 421 18.65 -10.55 19.74
C GLY A 421 19.44 -9.27 19.99
N LYS A 422 20.74 -9.41 20.30
CA LYS A 422 21.66 -8.28 20.39
C LYS A 422 21.88 -7.70 18.99
N ARG A 423 21.51 -6.43 18.81
CA ARG A 423 21.78 -5.68 17.59
C ARG A 423 23.18 -5.05 17.65
N PRO A 424 23.87 -4.87 16.51
CA PRO A 424 23.38 -5.06 15.15
C PRO A 424 23.28 -6.51 14.69
N ILE A 425 22.35 -6.78 13.76
CA ILE A 425 22.13 -8.12 13.16
C ILE A 425 22.31 -7.99 11.65
N VAL A 426 23.12 -8.89 11.08
CA VAL A 426 23.20 -9.08 9.63
C VAL A 426 22.11 -10.07 9.23
N ILE A 427 21.28 -9.69 8.27
CA ILE A 427 20.24 -10.56 7.72
C ILE A 427 20.89 -11.51 6.74
N ASP A 428 20.92 -12.80 7.06
CA ASP A 428 21.40 -13.82 6.15
C ASP A 428 20.26 -14.42 5.31
N LYS A 429 20.64 -15.20 4.30
CA LYS A 429 19.72 -15.83 3.36
C LYS A 429 18.72 -16.78 4.04
N VAL A 430 19.17 -17.48 5.08
CA VAL A 430 18.35 -18.47 5.79
C VAL A 430 17.25 -17.76 6.57
N SER A 431 17.60 -16.74 7.34
CA SER A 431 16.68 -15.91 8.12
C SER A 431 15.67 -15.22 7.22
N TYR A 432 16.13 -14.70 6.07
CA TYR A 432 15.27 -14.08 5.07
C TYR A 432 14.25 -15.07 4.48
N ASN A 433 14.70 -16.21 3.98
CA ASN A 433 13.82 -17.22 3.37
C ASN A 433 12.77 -17.72 4.37
N GLN A 434 13.16 -17.93 5.64
CA GLN A 434 12.22 -18.32 6.68
C GLN A 434 11.20 -17.20 6.98
N ALA A 435 11.64 -15.93 6.95
CA ALA A 435 10.73 -14.80 7.15
C ALA A 435 9.72 -14.68 6.01
N ILE A 436 10.14 -14.85 4.75
CA ILE A 436 9.23 -14.87 3.59
C ILE A 436 8.22 -16.01 3.69
N ALA A 437 8.67 -17.23 4.02
CA ALA A 437 7.79 -18.38 4.17
C ALA A 437 6.70 -18.14 5.24
N ASP A 438 7.08 -17.57 6.38
CA ASP A 438 6.14 -17.28 7.47
C ASP A 438 5.21 -16.09 7.14
N TYR A 439 5.64 -15.16 6.28
CA TYR A 439 4.87 -13.98 5.89
C TYR A 439 3.98 -14.22 4.65
N LYS A 440 4.06 -15.41 4.04
CA LYS A 440 3.44 -15.75 2.76
C LYS A 440 1.93 -15.47 2.71
N SER A 441 1.18 -15.86 3.74
CA SER A 441 -0.27 -15.63 3.78
C SER A 441 -0.64 -14.16 3.78
N THR A 442 0.05 -13.34 4.58
CA THR A 442 -0.19 -11.89 4.62
C THR A 442 0.26 -11.22 3.32
N LEU A 443 1.34 -11.69 2.71
CA LEU A 443 1.77 -11.21 1.39
C LEU A 443 0.70 -11.47 0.31
N TYR A 444 0.05 -12.63 0.35
CA TYR A 444 -1.03 -13.00 -0.58
C TYR A 444 -2.26 -12.10 -0.44
N GLU A 445 -2.65 -11.75 0.79
CA GLU A 445 -3.73 -10.77 1.02
C GLU A 445 -3.43 -9.41 0.37
N TYR A 446 -2.17 -8.98 0.36
CA TYR A 446 -1.79 -7.75 -0.35
C TYR A 446 -1.84 -7.91 -1.86
N PHE A 447 -1.45 -9.06 -2.41
CA PHE A 447 -1.61 -9.32 -3.84
C PHE A 447 -3.08 -9.32 -4.26
N ASP A 448 -3.97 -9.92 -3.47
CA ASP A 448 -5.41 -9.82 -3.69
C ASP A 448 -5.89 -8.37 -3.78
N MET A 449 -5.50 -7.53 -2.81
CA MET A 449 -5.87 -6.12 -2.79
C MET A 449 -5.32 -5.35 -4.00
N MET A 450 -4.09 -5.63 -4.44
CA MET A 450 -3.45 -4.97 -5.58
C MET A 450 -4.07 -5.40 -6.91
N LEU A 451 -4.29 -6.70 -7.11
CA LEU A 451 -4.81 -7.27 -8.35
C LEU A 451 -6.32 -7.08 -8.52
N ASN A 452 -7.07 -6.81 -7.43
CA ASN A 452 -8.51 -6.54 -7.51
C ASN A 452 -8.84 -5.43 -8.53
N VAL A 453 -8.00 -4.39 -8.63
CA VAL A 453 -8.18 -3.32 -9.62
C VAL A 453 -8.12 -3.88 -11.05
N LEU A 454 -7.15 -4.74 -11.33
CA LEU A 454 -7.04 -5.40 -12.64
C LEU A 454 -8.20 -6.36 -12.87
N GLY A 455 -8.48 -7.28 -11.93
CA GLY A 455 -9.57 -8.25 -12.09
C GLY A 455 -10.95 -7.61 -12.24
N THR A 456 -11.17 -6.42 -11.70
CA THR A 456 -12.46 -5.71 -11.81
C THR A 456 -12.57 -4.88 -13.08
N TRP A 457 -11.50 -4.16 -13.46
CA TRP A 457 -11.57 -3.14 -14.51
C TRP A 457 -10.90 -3.55 -15.81
N TYR A 458 -9.97 -4.50 -15.75
CA TYR A 458 -9.17 -5.01 -16.87
C TYR A 458 -9.14 -6.55 -16.81
N PRO A 459 -10.31 -7.22 -16.85
CA PRO A 459 -10.40 -8.67 -16.65
C PRO A 459 -9.59 -9.47 -17.68
N ASP A 460 -9.54 -9.01 -18.93
CA ASP A 460 -8.77 -9.67 -19.99
C ASP A 460 -7.27 -9.62 -19.69
N GLU A 461 -6.76 -8.47 -19.24
CA GLU A 461 -5.35 -8.32 -18.84
C GLU A 461 -5.03 -9.17 -17.61
N TYR A 462 -5.97 -9.29 -16.68
CA TYR A 462 -5.81 -10.14 -15.51
C TYR A 462 -5.76 -11.63 -15.90
N GLU A 463 -6.58 -12.09 -16.86
CA GLU A 463 -6.48 -13.46 -17.36
C GLU A 463 -5.18 -13.69 -18.15
N LEU A 464 -4.69 -12.72 -18.93
CA LEU A 464 -3.36 -12.83 -19.54
C LEU A 464 -2.24 -12.94 -18.50
N LEU A 465 -2.31 -12.16 -17.42
CA LEU A 465 -1.36 -12.26 -16.31
C LEU A 465 -1.37 -13.67 -15.70
N ILE A 466 -2.54 -14.29 -15.57
CA ILE A 466 -2.69 -15.69 -15.13
C ILE A 466 -2.06 -16.66 -16.14
N SER A 467 -2.34 -16.49 -17.44
CA SER A 467 -1.75 -17.34 -18.49
C SER A 467 -0.22 -17.31 -18.46
N LEU A 468 0.38 -16.12 -18.30
CA LEU A 468 1.82 -15.96 -18.18
C LEU A 468 2.36 -16.69 -16.93
N ALA A 469 1.70 -16.54 -15.78
CA ALA A 469 2.08 -17.22 -14.54
C ALA A 469 1.99 -18.75 -14.67
N LEU A 470 0.95 -19.27 -15.34
CA LEU A 470 0.76 -20.71 -15.53
C LEU A 470 1.68 -21.31 -16.62
N GLY A 471 2.50 -20.48 -17.28
CA GLY A 471 3.44 -20.89 -18.32
C GLY A 471 2.78 -21.11 -19.69
N ASP A 472 1.54 -20.64 -19.89
CA ASP A 472 0.85 -20.68 -21.18
C ASP A 472 1.32 -19.52 -22.07
N LYS A 473 2.58 -19.61 -22.50
CA LYS A 473 3.24 -18.57 -23.30
C LYS A 473 2.60 -18.40 -24.67
N ASP A 474 2.13 -19.47 -25.30
CA ASP A 474 1.53 -19.40 -26.63
C ASP A 474 0.27 -18.53 -26.64
N THR A 475 -0.63 -18.76 -25.67
CA THR A 475 -1.84 -17.93 -25.51
C THR A 475 -1.46 -16.49 -25.17
N PHE A 476 -0.51 -16.31 -24.24
CA PHE A 476 -0.06 -14.97 -23.85
C PHE A 476 0.52 -14.19 -25.04
N ASP A 477 1.46 -14.78 -25.77
CA ASP A 477 2.17 -14.13 -26.87
C ASP A 477 1.23 -13.84 -28.04
N PHE A 478 0.26 -14.71 -28.33
CA PHE A 478 -0.78 -14.46 -29.33
C PHE A 478 -1.56 -13.19 -29.01
N TYR A 479 -2.14 -13.08 -27.81
CA TYR A 479 -2.94 -11.91 -27.44
C TYR A 479 -2.09 -10.66 -27.25
N ALA A 480 -0.86 -10.78 -26.74
CA ALA A 480 0.07 -9.66 -26.62
C ALA A 480 0.47 -9.07 -27.97
N GLN A 481 0.50 -9.89 -29.04
CA GLN A 481 0.79 -9.44 -30.41
C GLN A 481 -0.46 -8.85 -31.10
N GLU A 482 -1.59 -9.55 -31.02
CA GLU A 482 -2.83 -9.14 -31.69
C GLU A 482 -3.45 -7.90 -31.04
N ILE A 483 -3.38 -7.79 -29.71
CA ILE A 483 -3.96 -6.70 -28.92
C ILE A 483 -2.92 -6.17 -27.92
N PRO A 484 -1.96 -5.34 -28.36
CA PRO A 484 -0.89 -4.84 -27.50
C PRO A 484 -1.39 -4.09 -26.26
N SER A 485 -2.57 -3.47 -26.32
CA SER A 485 -3.18 -2.80 -25.17
C SER A 485 -3.47 -3.73 -23.99
N TYR A 486 -3.55 -5.05 -24.19
CA TYR A 486 -3.77 -6.00 -23.10
C TYR A 486 -2.55 -6.23 -22.20
N VAL A 487 -1.35 -5.87 -22.65
CA VAL A 487 -0.13 -5.97 -21.83
C VAL A 487 0.34 -4.61 -21.32
N ASP A 488 -0.24 -3.53 -21.84
CA ASP A 488 0.15 -2.16 -21.54
C ASP A 488 0.11 -1.85 -20.03
N HIS A 489 -1.03 -2.05 -19.36
CA HIS A 489 -1.11 -1.74 -17.93
C HIS A 489 -0.29 -2.73 -17.09
N LEU A 490 -0.21 -3.99 -17.48
CA LEU A 490 0.62 -4.98 -16.80
C LEU A 490 2.10 -4.52 -16.75
N ILE A 491 2.61 -4.00 -17.87
CA ILE A 491 3.98 -3.43 -17.96
C ILE A 491 4.06 -2.13 -17.16
N LYS A 492 3.12 -1.20 -17.39
CA LYS A 492 3.12 0.14 -16.76
C LYS A 492 2.98 0.07 -15.23
N PHE A 493 2.26 -0.92 -14.71
CA PHE A 493 2.16 -1.21 -13.28
C PHE A 493 3.33 -2.04 -12.74
N GLY A 494 4.25 -2.48 -13.60
CA GLY A 494 5.44 -3.23 -13.22
C GLY A 494 5.16 -4.66 -12.78
N LEU A 495 4.03 -5.25 -13.20
CA LEU A 495 3.70 -6.65 -12.92
C LEU A 495 4.43 -7.61 -13.86
N ILE A 496 4.62 -7.18 -15.11
CA ILE A 496 5.41 -7.90 -16.10
C ILE A 496 6.50 -7.00 -16.67
N GLU A 497 7.55 -7.61 -17.21
CA GLU A 497 8.59 -6.95 -17.99
C GLU A 497 8.75 -7.61 -19.35
N ARG A 498 9.11 -6.80 -20.35
CA ARG A 498 9.47 -7.27 -21.69
C ARG A 498 10.99 -7.16 -21.84
N SER A 499 11.64 -8.30 -22.07
CA SER A 499 13.07 -8.36 -22.31
C SER A 499 13.46 -7.68 -23.63
N GLN A 500 14.75 -7.41 -23.80
CA GLN A 500 15.29 -6.86 -25.05
C GLN A 500 15.07 -7.81 -26.25
N PHE A 501 14.94 -9.11 -26.00
CA PHE A 501 14.65 -10.12 -27.02
C PHE A 501 13.15 -10.30 -27.28
N GLY A 502 12.30 -9.51 -26.60
CA GLY A 502 10.87 -9.49 -26.82
C GLY A 502 10.07 -10.45 -25.93
N GLU A 503 10.72 -11.33 -25.17
CA GLU A 503 10.05 -12.24 -24.22
C GLU A 503 9.47 -11.50 -23.01
N TYR A 504 8.30 -11.94 -22.55
CA TYR A 504 7.63 -11.42 -21.36
C TYR A 504 7.88 -12.32 -20.14
N SER A 505 8.01 -11.70 -18.98
CA SER A 505 8.10 -12.42 -17.70
C SER A 505 7.46 -11.63 -16.57
N LEU A 506 7.06 -12.32 -15.51
CA LEU A 506 6.58 -11.69 -14.28
C LEU A 506 7.75 -11.02 -13.55
N ASN A 507 7.55 -9.79 -13.08
CA ASN A 507 8.59 -9.04 -12.37
C ASN A 507 8.62 -9.33 -10.86
N LEU A 508 7.61 -10.04 -10.32
CA LEU A 508 7.46 -10.38 -8.91
C LEU A 508 7.47 -11.91 -8.72
N GLU A 509 8.55 -12.48 -8.17
CA GLU A 509 8.65 -13.95 -7.95
C GLU A 509 7.56 -14.45 -6.98
N SER A 510 7.28 -13.71 -5.90
CA SER A 510 6.23 -14.11 -4.95
C SER A 510 4.82 -13.98 -5.54
N LEU A 511 4.62 -13.10 -6.53
CA LEU A 511 3.35 -12.99 -7.25
C LEU A 511 3.14 -14.17 -8.19
N ASP A 512 4.20 -14.65 -8.84
CA ASP A 512 4.17 -15.84 -9.69
C ASP A 512 3.73 -17.07 -8.89
N GLU A 513 4.36 -17.32 -7.73
CA GLU A 513 3.93 -18.38 -6.81
C GLU A 513 2.46 -18.24 -6.42
N TYR A 514 2.05 -17.03 -6.04
CA TYR A 514 0.68 -16.72 -5.65
C TYR A 514 -0.33 -17.03 -6.77
N LEU A 515 -0.07 -16.55 -7.98
CA LEU A 515 -0.95 -16.75 -9.13
C LEU A 515 -1.03 -18.23 -9.51
N LYS A 516 0.10 -18.96 -9.48
CA LYS A 516 0.14 -20.41 -9.69
C LYS A 516 -0.67 -21.15 -8.64
N GLU A 517 -0.51 -20.84 -7.37
CA GLU A 517 -1.25 -21.50 -6.29
C GLU A 517 -2.75 -21.22 -6.35
N LYS A 518 -3.13 -19.96 -6.59
CA LYS A 518 -4.53 -19.52 -6.70
C LYS A 518 -5.23 -20.07 -7.93
N ASN A 519 -4.51 -20.21 -9.06
CA ASN A 519 -5.07 -20.63 -10.35
C ASN A 519 -4.56 -21.99 -10.83
N LYS A 520 -4.06 -22.84 -9.93
CA LYS A 520 -3.45 -24.15 -10.28
C LYS A 520 -4.33 -25.06 -11.14
N PHE A 521 -5.66 -24.90 -11.07
CA PHE A 521 -6.63 -25.68 -11.83
C PHE A 521 -7.11 -24.99 -13.12
N LYS A 522 -6.58 -23.82 -13.45
CA LYS A 522 -6.87 -23.12 -14.72
C LYS A 522 -5.89 -23.46 -15.84
N LYS A 523 -4.82 -24.21 -15.56
CA LYS A 523 -3.77 -24.50 -16.55
C LYS A 523 -4.38 -25.21 -17.77
N LEU A 524 -4.31 -24.60 -18.94
CA LEU A 524 -4.95 -25.10 -20.16
C LEU A 524 -4.19 -26.27 -20.78
N VAL A 525 -2.85 -26.25 -20.68
CA VAL A 525 -1.99 -27.32 -21.18
C VAL A 525 -1.62 -28.25 -20.02
N LEU A 526 -2.27 -29.41 -19.97
CA LEU A 526 -2.00 -30.48 -19.03
C LEU A 526 -1.66 -31.75 -19.80
N SER A 527 -0.64 -32.48 -19.33
CA SER A 527 -0.47 -33.88 -19.73
C SER A 527 -1.67 -34.70 -19.24
N ASP A 528 -1.91 -35.87 -19.83
CA ASP A 528 -3.00 -36.73 -19.36
C ASP A 528 -2.77 -37.19 -17.91
N GLU A 529 -1.52 -37.35 -17.48
CA GLU A 529 -1.17 -37.58 -16.07
C GLU A 529 -1.57 -36.40 -15.18
N ASP A 530 -1.31 -35.17 -15.61
CA ASP A 530 -1.71 -33.99 -14.84
C ASP A 530 -3.23 -33.83 -14.77
N LYS A 531 -3.96 -34.12 -15.86
CA LYS A 531 -5.44 -34.12 -15.87
C LYS A 531 -5.98 -35.11 -14.85
N GLN A 532 -5.43 -36.33 -14.80
CA GLN A 532 -5.82 -37.36 -13.86
C GLN A 532 -5.53 -36.97 -12.40
N GLN A 533 -4.34 -36.41 -12.15
CA GLN A 533 -3.98 -35.91 -10.82
C GLN A 533 -4.91 -34.78 -10.35
N GLU A 534 -5.27 -33.85 -11.25
CA GLU A 534 -6.21 -32.78 -10.95
C GLU A 534 -7.60 -33.33 -10.59
N ILE A 535 -8.17 -34.20 -11.42
CA ILE A 535 -9.49 -34.81 -11.17
C ILE A 535 -9.47 -35.53 -9.82
N SER A 536 -8.45 -36.35 -9.57
CA SER A 536 -8.33 -37.12 -8.32
C SER A 536 -8.23 -36.19 -7.11
N LEU A 537 -7.39 -35.15 -7.17
CA LEU A 537 -7.23 -34.19 -6.09
C LEU A 537 -8.54 -33.44 -5.80
N ARG A 538 -9.21 -32.90 -6.82
CA ARG A 538 -10.46 -32.12 -6.67
C ARG A 538 -11.61 -33.00 -6.22
N ARG A 539 -11.74 -34.23 -6.75
CA ARG A 539 -12.74 -35.22 -6.29
C ARG A 539 -12.52 -35.56 -4.82
N ASN A 540 -11.30 -35.83 -4.40
CA ASN A 540 -10.99 -36.17 -3.01
C ASN A 540 -11.31 -35.01 -2.04
N ARG A 541 -11.11 -33.75 -2.47
CA ARG A 541 -11.49 -32.56 -1.68
C ARG A 541 -13.00 -32.41 -1.60
N LEU A 542 -13.70 -32.50 -2.74
CA LEU A 542 -15.16 -32.46 -2.82
C LEU A 542 -15.78 -33.54 -1.94
N GLU A 543 -15.28 -34.77 -2.02
CA GLU A 543 -15.76 -35.91 -1.24
C GLU A 543 -15.61 -35.68 0.27
N LYS A 544 -14.44 -35.20 0.72
CA LYS A 544 -14.22 -34.83 2.14
C LYS A 544 -15.22 -33.79 2.61
N LYS A 545 -15.39 -32.71 1.84
CA LYS A 545 -16.30 -31.61 2.18
C LYS A 545 -17.77 -32.06 2.20
N LEU A 546 -18.19 -32.85 1.21
CA LEU A 546 -19.54 -33.41 1.16
C LEU A 546 -19.83 -34.33 2.35
N ARG A 547 -18.84 -35.09 2.84
CA ARG A 547 -18.96 -35.92 4.04
C ARG A 547 -19.15 -35.08 5.30
N GLU A 548 -18.34 -34.05 5.49
CA GLU A 548 -18.46 -33.10 6.61
C GLU A 548 -19.83 -32.44 6.64
N ILE A 549 -20.26 -31.90 5.49
CA ILE A 549 -21.55 -31.25 5.32
C ILE A 549 -22.69 -32.24 5.59
N SER A 550 -22.63 -33.44 4.99
CA SER A 550 -23.65 -34.47 5.21
C SER A 550 -23.76 -34.88 6.67
N CYS A 551 -22.63 -34.96 7.39
CA CYS A 551 -22.63 -35.28 8.81
C CYS A 551 -23.32 -34.17 9.61
N ASN A 552 -22.95 -32.91 9.36
CA ASN A 552 -23.51 -31.75 10.06
C ASN A 552 -25.02 -31.57 9.78
N VAL A 553 -25.44 -31.65 8.52
CA VAL A 553 -26.84 -31.49 8.10
C VAL A 553 -27.71 -32.57 8.73
N LEU A 554 -27.31 -33.84 8.62
CA LEU A 554 -28.10 -34.94 9.17
C LEU A 554 -28.16 -34.90 10.70
N LYS A 555 -27.10 -34.42 11.36
CA LYS A 555 -27.11 -34.18 12.82
C LYS A 555 -28.08 -33.08 13.21
N ILE A 556 -28.05 -31.94 12.52
CA ILE A 556 -28.87 -30.77 12.84
C ILE A 556 -30.36 -31.07 12.61
N ILE A 557 -30.69 -31.67 11.46
CA ILE A 557 -32.09 -31.87 11.07
C ILE A 557 -32.70 -33.12 11.72
N HIS A 558 -31.95 -34.22 11.79
CA HIS A 558 -32.49 -35.53 12.19
C HIS A 558 -31.93 -36.08 13.50
N GLY A 559 -30.89 -35.45 14.09
CA GLY A 559 -30.28 -35.89 15.34
C GLY A 559 -29.88 -37.38 15.29
N LYS A 560 -30.33 -38.17 16.27
CA LYS A 560 -30.07 -39.62 16.34
C LYS A 560 -30.68 -40.41 15.17
N LYS A 561 -31.70 -39.88 14.48
CA LYS A 561 -32.34 -40.51 13.30
C LYS A 561 -31.56 -40.26 12.00
N GLY A 562 -30.49 -39.46 12.02
CA GLY A 562 -29.66 -39.23 10.84
C GLY A 562 -29.05 -40.52 10.26
N LEU A 563 -28.75 -41.50 11.12
CA LEU A 563 -28.22 -42.81 10.71
C LEU A 563 -29.25 -43.62 9.89
N GLU A 564 -30.54 -43.57 10.27
CA GLU A 564 -31.63 -44.26 9.58
C GLU A 564 -31.81 -43.71 8.15
N LYS A 565 -31.62 -42.40 7.97
CA LYS A 565 -31.66 -41.76 6.65
C LYS A 565 -30.54 -42.25 5.74
N ILE A 566 -29.33 -42.44 6.27
CA ILE A 566 -28.22 -43.03 5.51
C ILE A 566 -28.56 -44.45 5.08
N PHE A 567 -29.01 -45.31 6.00
CA PHE A 567 -29.38 -46.67 5.64
C PHE A 567 -30.50 -46.72 4.61
N SER A 568 -31.49 -45.83 4.71
CA SER A 568 -32.58 -45.74 3.72
C SER A 568 -32.06 -45.44 2.30
N ALA A 569 -30.92 -44.75 2.18
CA ALA A 569 -30.28 -44.43 0.91
C ALA A 569 -29.41 -45.57 0.33
N LEU A 570 -29.08 -46.58 1.13
CA LEU A 570 -28.19 -47.69 0.74
C LEU A 570 -28.94 -48.96 0.32
N PRO A 571 -28.34 -49.82 -0.54
CA PRO A 571 -28.83 -51.17 -0.79
C PRO A 571 -28.79 -52.06 0.45
N GLU A 572 -29.69 -53.04 0.54
CA GLU A 572 -29.88 -53.91 1.72
C GLU A 572 -28.57 -54.60 2.17
N LYS A 573 -27.82 -55.18 1.25
CA LYS A 573 -26.52 -55.82 1.52
C LYS A 573 -25.49 -54.88 2.15
N ARG A 574 -25.48 -53.59 1.77
CA ARG A 574 -24.56 -52.58 2.32
C ARG A 574 -24.99 -52.11 3.71
N ARG A 575 -26.31 -52.09 3.98
CA ARG A 575 -26.82 -51.75 5.32
C ARG A 575 -26.28 -52.72 6.36
N GLU A 576 -26.31 -54.02 6.09
CA GLU A 576 -25.90 -55.05 7.04
C GLU A 576 -24.44 -54.95 7.45
N VAL A 577 -23.56 -54.64 6.50
CA VAL A 577 -22.12 -54.44 6.73
C VAL A 577 -21.83 -53.20 7.59
N LEU A 578 -22.68 -52.17 7.51
CA LEU A 578 -22.47 -50.88 8.15
C LEU A 578 -23.30 -50.68 9.43
N LYS A 579 -24.06 -51.70 9.89
CA LYS A 579 -24.95 -51.65 11.07
C LYS A 579 -24.23 -51.25 12.36
N SER A 580 -22.93 -51.54 12.50
CA SER A 580 -22.13 -51.28 13.71
C SER A 580 -21.47 -49.89 13.75
N HIS A 581 -21.65 -49.07 12.73
CA HIS A 581 -21.00 -47.76 12.61
C HIS A 581 -21.91 -46.61 13.10
N THR A 582 -21.31 -45.59 13.71
CA THR A 582 -22.00 -44.34 14.07
C THR A 582 -22.05 -43.37 12.89
N LEU A 583 -22.92 -42.37 12.96
CA LEU A 583 -23.06 -41.32 11.94
C LEU A 583 -21.72 -40.65 11.61
N GLU A 584 -20.90 -40.37 12.63
CA GLU A 584 -19.57 -39.78 12.50
C GLU A 584 -18.58 -40.70 11.81
N SER A 585 -18.62 -42.01 12.11
CA SER A 585 -17.71 -42.97 11.49
C SER A 585 -18.10 -43.27 10.04
N ILE A 586 -19.41 -43.33 9.73
CA ILE A 586 -19.92 -43.55 8.37
C ILE A 586 -19.61 -42.36 7.45
N LEU A 587 -19.69 -41.13 7.97
CA LEU A 587 -19.40 -39.90 7.22
C LEU A 587 -18.06 -39.28 7.60
N HIS A 588 -17.11 -40.08 8.11
CA HIS A 588 -15.79 -39.55 8.46
C HIS A 588 -15.08 -39.01 7.21
N PRO A 589 -14.49 -37.80 7.22
CA PRO A 589 -13.94 -37.17 6.01
C PRO A 589 -12.90 -38.03 5.29
N THR A 590 -12.07 -38.77 6.05
CA THR A 590 -10.95 -39.57 5.51
C THR A 590 -11.06 -41.08 5.69
N LYS A 591 -11.95 -41.55 6.57
CA LYS A 591 -12.03 -42.97 7.00
C LYS A 591 -13.42 -43.56 6.79
N SER A 592 -14.24 -42.88 5.99
CA SER A 592 -15.60 -43.32 5.74
C SER A 592 -15.62 -44.63 4.95
N PRO A 593 -16.47 -45.61 5.36
CA PRO A 593 -16.71 -46.83 4.60
C PRO A 593 -17.69 -46.65 3.43
N LEU A 594 -18.35 -45.49 3.28
CA LEU A 594 -19.24 -45.18 2.15
C LEU A 594 -18.44 -44.88 0.88
N PHE A 595 -18.91 -45.34 -0.27
CA PHE A 595 -18.38 -44.95 -1.57
C PHE A 595 -18.93 -43.58 -2.01
N PHE A 596 -18.21 -42.90 -2.92
CA PHE A 596 -18.63 -41.60 -3.48
C PHE A 596 -20.04 -41.65 -4.11
N LEU A 597 -20.35 -42.71 -4.86
CA LEU A 597 -21.67 -42.94 -5.45
C LEU A 597 -22.78 -43.07 -4.38
N GLU A 598 -22.46 -43.69 -3.24
CA GLU A 598 -23.41 -43.84 -2.13
C GLU A 598 -23.65 -42.49 -1.43
N LEU A 599 -22.62 -41.65 -1.31
CA LEU A 599 -22.72 -40.29 -0.79
C LEU A 599 -23.57 -39.40 -1.70
N MET A 600 -23.39 -39.49 -3.02
CA MET A 600 -24.23 -38.79 -4.00
C MET A 600 -25.70 -39.22 -3.87
N ASN A 601 -25.96 -40.54 -3.80
CA ASN A 601 -27.31 -41.08 -3.65
C ASN A 601 -27.99 -40.62 -2.35
N LEU A 602 -27.23 -40.52 -1.25
CA LEU A 602 -27.71 -39.99 0.02
C LEU A 602 -28.20 -38.54 -0.13
N ILE A 603 -27.36 -37.67 -0.68
CA ILE A 603 -27.69 -36.24 -0.85
C ILE A 603 -28.89 -36.09 -1.81
N SER A 604 -28.92 -36.83 -2.91
CA SER A 604 -30.03 -36.78 -3.86
C SER A 604 -31.36 -37.28 -3.27
N ARG A 605 -31.34 -38.28 -2.39
CA ARG A 605 -32.56 -38.79 -1.71
C ARG A 605 -33.04 -37.85 -0.62
N GLU A 606 -32.13 -37.27 0.15
CA GLU A 606 -32.43 -36.32 1.23
C GLU A 606 -32.34 -34.86 0.77
N TRP A 607 -32.56 -34.57 -0.52
CA TRP A 607 -32.32 -33.24 -1.12
C TRP A 607 -33.01 -32.09 -0.37
N ALA A 608 -34.21 -32.32 0.18
CA ALA A 608 -34.92 -31.32 0.99
C ALA A 608 -34.11 -30.85 2.23
N SER A 609 -33.25 -31.73 2.77
CA SER A 609 -32.34 -31.41 3.87
C SER A 609 -31.13 -30.58 3.42
N PHE A 610 -30.79 -30.61 2.12
CA PHE A 610 -29.58 -30.00 1.55
C PHE A 610 -29.85 -28.79 0.64
N SER A 611 -31.10 -28.52 0.26
CA SER A 611 -31.44 -27.50 -0.74
C SER A 611 -30.93 -26.10 -0.39
N ASN A 612 -30.91 -25.75 0.90
CA ASN A 612 -30.42 -24.45 1.38
C ASN A 612 -28.89 -24.32 1.37
N ILE A 613 -28.16 -25.42 1.22
CA ILE A 613 -26.69 -25.40 1.07
C ILE A 613 -26.32 -25.21 -0.40
N PHE A 614 -27.18 -25.69 -1.29
CA PHE A 614 -27.00 -25.64 -2.73
C PHE A 614 -27.95 -24.62 -3.38
N GLU A 615 -28.10 -23.41 -2.81
CA GLU A 615 -29.13 -22.43 -3.21
C GLU A 615 -29.18 -22.12 -4.72
N ASN A 616 -28.05 -22.23 -5.42
CA ASN A 616 -27.93 -21.96 -6.86
C ASN A 616 -27.92 -23.23 -7.75
N LEU A 617 -28.28 -24.39 -7.18
CA LEU A 617 -28.30 -25.69 -7.85
C LEU A 617 -29.63 -26.40 -7.55
N ASP A 618 -30.30 -26.90 -8.58
CA ASP A 618 -31.40 -27.83 -8.40
C ASP A 618 -30.88 -29.28 -8.31
N LYS A 619 -31.74 -30.18 -7.82
CA LYS A 619 -31.42 -31.61 -7.65
C LYS A 619 -30.97 -32.29 -8.95
N ASN A 620 -31.55 -31.91 -10.09
CA ASN A 620 -31.23 -32.53 -11.38
C ASN A 620 -29.83 -32.10 -11.83
N ARG A 621 -29.52 -30.81 -11.76
CA ARG A 621 -28.20 -30.26 -12.05
C ARG A 621 -27.14 -30.84 -11.12
N PHE A 622 -27.40 -30.91 -9.82
CA PHE A 622 -26.50 -31.57 -8.86
C PHE A 622 -26.19 -33.02 -9.28
N THR A 623 -27.23 -33.79 -9.62
CA THR A 623 -27.09 -35.21 -9.96
C THR A 623 -26.31 -35.40 -11.27
N ILE A 624 -26.56 -34.56 -12.29
CA ILE A 624 -25.81 -34.58 -13.55
C ILE A 624 -24.32 -34.30 -13.28
N MET A 625 -24.02 -33.19 -12.60
CA MET A 625 -22.63 -32.79 -12.32
C MET A 625 -21.87 -33.84 -11.51
N MET A 626 -22.50 -34.44 -10.50
CA MET A 626 -21.88 -35.49 -9.68
C MET A 626 -21.68 -36.80 -10.45
N ASN A 627 -22.59 -37.15 -11.36
CA ASN A 627 -22.43 -38.31 -12.23
C ASN A 627 -21.28 -38.12 -13.22
N ASP A 628 -21.16 -36.93 -13.82
CA ASP A 628 -20.06 -36.59 -14.72
C ASP A 628 -18.71 -36.71 -13.98
N ILE A 629 -18.60 -36.12 -12.78
CA ILE A 629 -17.41 -36.23 -11.91
C ILE A 629 -17.08 -37.69 -11.56
N ASN A 630 -18.09 -38.52 -11.29
CA ASN A 630 -17.88 -39.93 -10.98
C ASN A 630 -17.53 -40.78 -12.21
N GLY A 631 -18.02 -40.39 -13.40
CA GLY A 631 -17.83 -41.09 -14.67
C GLY A 631 -16.39 -41.06 -15.17
N LEU A 632 -15.67 -39.97 -14.92
CA LEU A 632 -14.26 -39.78 -15.29
C LEU A 632 -13.28 -40.26 -14.20
N ARG A 633 -13.65 -41.34 -13.48
CA ARG A 633 -12.75 -42.04 -12.56
C ARG A 633 -11.68 -42.79 -13.37
N VAL A 634 -10.58 -42.11 -13.66
CA VAL A 634 -9.45 -42.65 -14.43
C VAL A 634 -8.52 -43.52 -13.57
N ASP A 635 -8.76 -43.61 -12.24
CA ASP A 635 -7.92 -44.34 -11.29
C ASP A 635 -7.76 -45.86 -11.58
N ALA A 636 -8.54 -46.45 -12.50
CA ALA A 636 -8.55 -47.90 -12.75
C ALA A 636 -8.15 -48.32 -14.17
N HIS A 637 -8.21 -47.43 -15.16
CA HIS A 637 -7.92 -47.77 -16.56
C HIS A 637 -7.32 -46.55 -17.25
N ALA A 638 -6.08 -46.66 -17.72
CA ALA A 638 -5.36 -45.67 -18.51
C ALA A 638 -6.12 -45.31 -19.80
N LYS A 639 -7.14 -44.46 -19.69
CA LYS A 639 -7.88 -43.89 -20.80
C LYS A 639 -7.43 -42.43 -20.94
N GLU A 640 -7.18 -42.03 -22.18
CA GLU A 640 -6.99 -40.63 -22.55
C GLU A 640 -8.23 -39.84 -22.11
N VAL A 641 -8.02 -38.71 -21.42
CA VAL A 641 -9.10 -37.84 -20.99
C VAL A 641 -9.34 -36.83 -22.11
N ASP A 642 -10.49 -36.97 -22.78
CA ASP A 642 -10.92 -36.03 -23.81
C ASP A 642 -10.92 -34.59 -23.27
N LYS A 643 -10.46 -33.65 -24.09
CA LYS A 643 -10.27 -32.25 -23.69
C LYS A 643 -11.61 -31.60 -23.32
N HIS A 644 -12.68 -31.89 -24.06
CA HIS A 644 -14.00 -31.31 -23.84
C HIS A 644 -14.62 -31.85 -22.54
N ASP A 645 -14.54 -33.16 -22.33
CA ASP A 645 -14.99 -33.82 -21.11
C ASP A 645 -14.26 -33.28 -19.85
N PHE A 646 -12.95 -33.03 -19.98
CA PHE A 646 -12.14 -32.44 -18.91
C PHE A 646 -12.53 -30.99 -18.59
N GLU A 647 -12.71 -30.16 -19.61
CA GLU A 647 -13.17 -28.76 -19.45
C GLU A 647 -14.55 -28.71 -18.79
N GLN A 648 -15.47 -29.58 -19.19
CA GLN A 648 -16.80 -29.70 -18.59
C GLN A 648 -16.73 -30.06 -17.10
N ILE A 649 -15.87 -31.01 -16.72
CA ILE A 649 -15.66 -31.37 -15.31
C ILE A 649 -15.05 -30.23 -14.50
N ARG A 650 -14.11 -29.48 -15.06
CA ARG A 650 -13.51 -28.32 -14.38
C ARG A 650 -14.58 -27.31 -13.98
N LEU A 651 -15.52 -27.02 -14.89
CA LEU A 651 -16.66 -26.15 -14.62
C LEU A 651 -17.56 -26.71 -13.51
N HIS A 652 -17.77 -28.03 -13.48
CA HIS A 652 -18.54 -28.68 -12.42
C HIS A 652 -17.89 -28.53 -11.06
N PHE A 653 -16.57 -28.80 -10.96
CA PHE A 653 -15.82 -28.62 -9.73
C PHE A 653 -15.82 -27.16 -9.26
N GLU A 654 -15.58 -26.19 -10.15
CA GLU A 654 -15.61 -24.76 -9.79
C GLU A 654 -16.95 -24.34 -9.19
N LYS A 655 -18.05 -24.88 -9.72
CA LYS A 655 -19.39 -24.58 -9.22
C LYS A 655 -19.62 -25.17 -7.83
N PHE A 656 -19.09 -26.36 -7.54
CA PHE A 656 -19.14 -26.93 -6.19
C PHE A 656 -18.21 -26.21 -5.21
N GLU A 657 -17.00 -25.85 -5.61
CA GLU A 657 -16.05 -25.07 -4.81
C GLU A 657 -16.64 -23.72 -4.40
N LYS A 658 -17.26 -23.00 -5.34
CA LYS A 658 -17.98 -21.74 -5.05
C LYS A 658 -19.18 -21.92 -4.11
N THR A 659 -19.90 -23.03 -4.22
CA THR A 659 -21.12 -23.27 -3.43
C THR A 659 -20.80 -23.74 -2.00
N LEU A 660 -19.72 -24.51 -1.84
CA LEU A 660 -19.37 -25.16 -0.58
C LEU A 660 -18.21 -24.48 0.17
N ASP A 661 -17.57 -23.47 -0.44
CA ASP A 661 -16.49 -22.65 0.11
C ASP A 661 -15.31 -23.50 0.64
N TYR A 662 -14.53 -24.09 -0.29
CA TYR A 662 -13.35 -24.93 0.02
C TYR A 662 -12.28 -24.98 -1.08
#